data_AF-A0A922JHQ5-F1
#
_entry.id   AF-A0A922JHQ5-F1
#
_cell.length_a   1.000
_cell.length_b   1.000
_cell.length_c   1.000
_cell.angle_alpha   90.00
_cell.angle_beta   90.00
_cell.angle_gamma   90.00
#
_symmetry.space_group_name_H-M   'P 1'
#
loop_
_entity.id
_entity.type
_entity.pdbx_description
1 polymer ?
#
loop_
_entity_poly.entity_id
_entity_poly.type
_entity_poly.pdbx_seq_one_letter_code
_entity_poly.pdbx_strand_id
1 'polypeptide(L)'
;MNSSLSFTLQICRVEDISVEGLIKGSVVHFHRARTINVQSSGMISASGMGCTGGVGRGHVLSNGIGSGGGHGGKGGAGCHDGHCVEGGITYGNADWPCELGSGSGDESSAGSTAGGGVIVMGSLEHPLSSLSIEGSVIADGESFKGTRGKVNFAIANGSNGGPGGGSGGTILMFLHTLELDESAILSSVGGSGGPIGGGGGGGGRIHFHWSEIPTGDVYQPIATVKGSIHARGGVGRDEGRGGENGTVTSKACPKGLYGIFCEECPAGTYKNVTGSDRALCQRCPDQELPHRAVYIAVRGGVAETPCPYRCISDRYHMPHCYTALEELIYTFGGPWLFGLFLMGLLILLALVLSVARMKFFGVDESPGPAPTQHGSQIDHSFPFLESLNEVLETNRAEESQSHVHRMYFMGPNTFSEPWHLPHRPPVQIKEIVYEGAFNAFVDEINAIAAYEWWEGAIYNILSVLAYPLAWSWQHWRRRLKLQRLREFVRSEYDHACLRSCRSRALYEGIKVAATSDLMLAYVDFFLGGDEKRTDLPPRLHQRLPISLPFGGDGSYMAPFSLHSDNILTSLMSQSVPPTTWYRLVAGLNAQLRLVRRGWIRVTFRPVLRWLETHANPALRSHGIRVDLAWFQATACGYFQYGLLVHAVEEENDSAPFGNLGGAIQTEQHSRLKSTYRENASSHLREESHLNRAHRTRESLMRRKRTYGIIIDSNSLQVVEERREISYLLSFMLHNTKPVGHQDLVGLVISMLLLGDFSLVLLTLLQLYSYSLGDVFLVLFVLPLGVLLPFPAGINALFSHGPRRSAGLARVYALWNITSLINVVVAFLCGYVHYSTRSSPSRKQPNFQPWNISMDESEWWIFPAGLVLCKLLQSRLINWHVANQEIQDRSLYSNDFELFWRS
;
A
#
# COMPACT_ATOMS: atom_id res chain seq x y z
N MET A 1 -54.12 -37.41 -70.37
CA MET A 1 -54.70 -36.05 -70.54
C MET A 1 -55.78 -35.85 -69.49
N ASN A 2 -55.40 -35.37 -68.30
CA ASN A 2 -56.35 -34.82 -67.32
C ASN A 2 -55.80 -33.41 -67.02
N SER A 3 -56.15 -32.47 -67.89
CA SER A 3 -55.68 -31.09 -67.85
C SER A 3 -56.40 -30.33 -66.75
N SER A 4 -55.83 -30.29 -65.55
CA SER A 4 -56.22 -29.29 -64.56
C SER A 4 -55.79 -27.92 -65.10
N LEU A 5 -56.76 -27.12 -65.52
CA LEU A 5 -56.58 -25.71 -65.83
C LEU A 5 -55.85 -25.04 -64.66
N SER A 6 -54.68 -24.46 -64.92
CA SER A 6 -54.05 -23.51 -64.01
C SER A 6 -55.01 -22.34 -63.84
N PHE A 7 -55.75 -22.28 -62.74
CA PHE A 7 -56.49 -21.08 -62.39
C PHE A 7 -55.53 -20.15 -61.65
N THR A 8 -55.38 -18.93 -62.15
CA THR A 8 -54.61 -17.89 -61.49
C THR A 8 -55.60 -17.00 -60.72
N LEU A 9 -55.59 -17.09 -59.39
CA LEU A 9 -56.31 -16.13 -58.55
C LEU A 9 -55.44 -14.88 -58.41
N GLN A 10 -55.73 -13.84 -59.20
CA GLN A 10 -55.01 -12.56 -59.13
C GLN A 10 -55.78 -11.57 -58.25
N ILE A 11 -55.26 -11.32 -57.04
CA ILE A 11 -55.79 -10.30 -56.12
C ILE A 11 -54.93 -9.05 -56.28
N CYS A 12 -55.51 -7.93 -56.73
CA CYS A 12 -54.74 -6.78 -57.21
C CYS A 12 -54.02 -5.97 -56.12
N ARG A 13 -54.45 -6.03 -54.85
CA ARG A 13 -53.77 -5.36 -53.74
C ARG A 13 -54.13 -6.03 -52.41
N VAL A 14 -53.15 -6.65 -51.79
CA VAL A 14 -53.24 -7.13 -50.40
C VAL A 14 -52.05 -6.52 -49.67
N GLU A 15 -52.32 -5.78 -48.60
CA GLU A 15 -51.23 -5.22 -47.77
C GLU A 15 -50.77 -6.26 -46.76
N ASP A 16 -51.68 -6.88 -46.02
CA ASP A 16 -51.34 -7.85 -44.97
C ASP A 16 -52.02 -9.20 -45.22
N ILE A 17 -51.24 -10.29 -45.16
CA ILE A 17 -51.72 -11.66 -45.37
C ILE A 17 -51.59 -12.44 -44.07
N SER A 18 -52.71 -12.85 -43.48
CA SER A 18 -52.74 -13.79 -42.35
C SER A 18 -53.12 -15.18 -42.84
N VAL A 19 -52.32 -16.19 -42.51
CA VAL A 19 -52.56 -17.60 -42.87
C VAL A 19 -52.85 -18.39 -41.60
N GLU A 20 -54.11 -18.81 -41.44
CA GLU A 20 -54.57 -19.66 -40.32
C GLU A 20 -54.86 -21.11 -40.77
N GLY A 21 -54.97 -21.35 -42.08
CA GLY A 21 -55.27 -22.65 -42.69
C GLY A 21 -54.19 -23.13 -43.65
N LEU A 22 -54.55 -24.00 -44.60
CA LEU A 22 -53.61 -24.58 -45.56
C LEU A 22 -53.65 -23.86 -46.92
N ILE A 23 -52.51 -23.30 -47.32
CA ILE A 23 -52.25 -22.88 -48.70
C ILE A 23 -51.36 -23.94 -49.34
N LYS A 24 -51.85 -24.58 -50.42
CA LYS A 24 -51.11 -25.65 -51.10
C LYS A 24 -51.04 -25.43 -52.60
N GLY A 25 -49.85 -25.59 -53.18
CA GLY A 25 -49.63 -25.47 -54.62
C GLY A 25 -48.24 -25.96 -55.05
N SER A 26 -48.05 -26.22 -56.35
CA SER A 26 -46.74 -26.54 -56.93
C SER A 26 -45.84 -25.31 -57.00
N VAL A 27 -46.43 -24.16 -57.31
CA VAL A 27 -45.79 -22.84 -57.26
C VAL A 27 -46.70 -21.91 -56.44
N VAL A 28 -46.21 -21.46 -55.29
CA VAL A 28 -46.89 -20.51 -54.41
C VAL A 28 -46.09 -19.22 -54.43
N HIS A 29 -46.59 -18.16 -55.08
CA HIS A 29 -45.90 -16.87 -55.15
C HIS A 29 -46.75 -15.75 -54.55
N PHE A 30 -46.28 -15.19 -53.44
CA PHE A 30 -46.81 -13.95 -52.88
C PHE A 30 -46.12 -12.76 -53.55
N HIS A 31 -46.65 -12.30 -54.67
CA HIS A 31 -45.96 -11.31 -55.51
C HIS A 31 -45.94 -9.89 -54.92
N ARG A 32 -47.06 -9.43 -54.34
CA ARG A 32 -47.21 -8.07 -53.78
C ARG A 32 -47.97 -8.12 -52.46
N ALA A 33 -47.22 -8.12 -51.36
CA ALA A 33 -47.72 -8.00 -49.99
C ALA A 33 -46.75 -7.14 -49.18
N ARG A 34 -47.24 -6.45 -48.15
CA ARG A 34 -46.42 -5.71 -47.19
C ARG A 34 -45.99 -6.62 -46.05
N THR A 35 -46.92 -7.37 -45.48
CA THR A 35 -46.64 -8.32 -44.40
C THR A 35 -47.27 -9.68 -44.65
N ILE A 36 -46.61 -10.74 -44.20
CA ILE A 36 -47.17 -12.09 -44.16
C ILE A 36 -47.01 -12.61 -42.73
N ASN A 37 -48.12 -13.04 -42.13
CA ASN A 37 -48.13 -13.70 -40.84
C ASN A 37 -48.71 -15.11 -40.98
N VAL A 38 -47.89 -16.13 -40.70
CA VAL A 38 -48.33 -17.53 -40.67
C VAL A 38 -48.59 -17.90 -39.22
N GLN A 39 -49.85 -17.86 -38.79
CA GLN A 39 -50.21 -18.18 -37.41
C GLN A 39 -49.90 -19.64 -37.07
N SER A 40 -49.89 -19.98 -35.78
CA SER A 40 -49.62 -21.32 -35.28
C SER A 40 -50.39 -22.47 -35.98
N SER A 41 -51.64 -22.25 -36.40
CA SER A 41 -52.44 -23.23 -37.16
C SER A 41 -52.22 -23.18 -38.69
N GLY A 42 -51.54 -22.14 -39.18
CA GLY A 42 -51.29 -21.87 -40.58
C GLY A 42 -50.20 -22.75 -41.19
N MET A 43 -50.43 -23.17 -42.44
CA MET A 43 -49.49 -23.96 -43.21
C MET A 43 -49.44 -23.51 -44.67
N ILE A 44 -48.23 -23.17 -45.15
CA ILE A 44 -47.95 -22.97 -46.57
C ILE A 44 -47.15 -24.17 -47.05
N SER A 45 -47.74 -25.01 -47.91
CA SER A 45 -47.13 -26.27 -48.35
C SER A 45 -46.99 -26.34 -49.87
N ALA A 46 -45.77 -26.54 -50.33
CA ALA A 46 -45.45 -26.99 -51.68
C ALA A 46 -44.89 -28.43 -51.66
N SER A 47 -45.14 -29.18 -50.59
CA SER A 47 -44.50 -30.48 -50.38
C SER A 47 -45.03 -31.56 -51.33
N GLY A 48 -44.13 -32.30 -51.97
CA GLY A 48 -44.45 -33.33 -52.96
C GLY A 48 -45.18 -32.82 -54.20
N MET A 49 -45.07 -31.52 -54.51
CA MET A 49 -45.74 -30.87 -55.64
C MET A 49 -44.76 -30.37 -56.71
N GLY A 50 -43.51 -30.83 -56.65
CA GLY A 50 -42.48 -30.62 -57.65
C GLY A 50 -42.57 -31.60 -58.80
N CYS A 51 -41.46 -31.78 -59.52
CA CYS A 51 -41.40 -32.69 -60.64
C CYS A 51 -41.35 -34.16 -60.14
N THR A 52 -42.09 -35.05 -60.80
CA THR A 52 -41.95 -36.50 -60.64
C THR A 52 -40.70 -37.03 -61.35
N GLY A 53 -40.31 -36.40 -62.45
CA GLY A 53 -38.97 -36.47 -63.05
C GLY A 53 -38.14 -35.24 -62.69
N GLY A 54 -37.41 -34.69 -63.66
CA GLY A 54 -36.68 -33.43 -63.51
C GLY A 54 -35.18 -33.53 -63.80
N VAL A 55 -34.48 -32.40 -63.65
CA VAL A 55 -33.06 -32.24 -63.97
C VAL A 55 -32.19 -33.12 -63.08
N GLY A 56 -32.52 -33.19 -61.80
CA GLY A 56 -31.87 -34.05 -60.82
C GLY A 56 -32.68 -35.29 -60.52
N ARG A 57 -33.42 -35.85 -61.51
CA ARG A 57 -34.19 -37.08 -61.28
C ARG A 57 -33.28 -38.21 -60.79
N GLY A 58 -33.83 -39.03 -59.90
CA GLY A 58 -33.22 -40.32 -59.57
C GLY A 58 -33.22 -41.27 -60.77
N HIS A 59 -32.57 -42.41 -60.61
CA HIS A 59 -32.46 -43.47 -61.60
C HIS A 59 -33.05 -44.76 -61.03
N VAL A 60 -33.73 -45.51 -61.89
CA VAL A 60 -34.37 -46.79 -61.52
C VAL A 60 -33.74 -47.90 -62.35
N LEU A 61 -33.24 -48.95 -61.68
CA LEU A 61 -32.72 -50.14 -62.33
C LEU A 61 -33.87 -51.07 -62.78
N SER A 62 -33.61 -51.96 -63.73
CA SER A 62 -34.60 -52.93 -64.23
C SER A 62 -35.13 -53.89 -63.15
N ASN A 63 -34.41 -54.06 -62.05
CA ASN A 63 -34.84 -54.83 -60.87
C ASN A 63 -35.73 -54.03 -59.89
N GLY A 64 -36.03 -52.77 -60.19
CA GLY A 64 -36.91 -51.89 -59.42
C GLY A 64 -36.22 -51.01 -58.38
N ILE A 65 -34.90 -51.10 -58.21
CA ILE A 65 -34.16 -50.26 -57.24
C ILE A 65 -34.13 -48.82 -57.73
N GLY A 66 -34.69 -47.89 -56.95
CA GLY A 66 -34.70 -46.46 -57.25
C GLY A 66 -33.76 -45.65 -56.36
N SER A 67 -33.01 -44.73 -56.96
CA SER A 67 -32.26 -43.71 -56.22
C SER A 67 -33.09 -42.45 -55.95
N GLY A 68 -32.66 -41.63 -54.99
CA GLY A 68 -33.36 -40.39 -54.66
C GLY A 68 -33.14 -39.29 -55.71
N GLY A 69 -34.10 -38.38 -55.84
CA GLY A 69 -33.93 -37.16 -56.63
C GLY A 69 -32.96 -36.18 -55.95
N GLY A 70 -32.14 -35.47 -56.72
CA GLY A 70 -31.27 -34.38 -56.26
C GLY A 70 -31.84 -33.00 -56.62
N HIS A 71 -31.44 -31.96 -55.89
CA HIS A 71 -31.75 -30.56 -56.21
C HIS A 71 -30.77 -29.61 -55.51
N GLY A 72 -31.01 -29.27 -54.24
CA GLY A 72 -30.09 -28.51 -53.39
C GLY A 72 -28.92 -29.36 -52.89
N GLY A 73 -29.20 -30.62 -52.55
CA GLY A 73 -28.23 -31.67 -52.27
C GLY A 73 -28.34 -32.82 -53.28
N LYS A 74 -27.29 -33.66 -53.38
CA LYS A 74 -27.32 -34.87 -54.22
C LYS A 74 -28.31 -35.87 -53.65
N GLY A 75 -29.06 -36.55 -54.52
CA GLY A 75 -29.89 -37.68 -54.13
C GLY A 75 -29.04 -38.83 -53.60
N GLY A 76 -29.59 -39.59 -52.67
CA GLY A 76 -28.98 -40.79 -52.12
C GLY A 76 -29.02 -41.94 -53.13
N ALA A 77 -27.96 -42.75 -53.17
CA ALA A 77 -27.90 -43.94 -54.00
C ALA A 77 -28.90 -45.01 -53.51
N GLY A 78 -29.60 -45.66 -54.44
CA GLY A 78 -30.40 -46.85 -54.14
C GLY A 78 -29.53 -48.10 -54.27
N CYS A 79 -29.56 -49.00 -53.30
CA CYS A 79 -28.75 -50.21 -53.29
C CYS A 79 -29.55 -51.38 -52.72
N HIS A 80 -29.51 -52.53 -53.38
CA HIS A 80 -30.06 -53.79 -52.86
C HIS A 80 -29.34 -54.98 -53.50
N ASP A 81 -28.97 -55.98 -52.71
CA ASP A 81 -28.29 -57.20 -53.16
C ASP A 81 -27.03 -56.93 -53.99
N GLY A 82 -26.23 -55.92 -53.60
CA GLY A 82 -24.98 -55.55 -54.26
C GLY A 82 -25.11 -54.77 -55.58
N HIS A 83 -26.34 -54.53 -56.06
CA HIS A 83 -26.62 -53.63 -57.18
C HIS A 83 -26.94 -52.23 -56.67
N CYS A 84 -26.12 -51.24 -57.03
CA CYS A 84 -26.32 -49.84 -56.64
C CYS A 84 -26.54 -48.94 -57.85
N VAL A 85 -27.35 -47.91 -57.67
CA VAL A 85 -27.60 -46.85 -58.65
C VAL A 85 -27.44 -45.48 -57.99
N GLU A 86 -26.69 -44.60 -58.65
CA GLU A 86 -26.43 -43.25 -58.12
C GLU A 86 -27.70 -42.40 -58.05
N GLY A 87 -27.77 -41.54 -57.01
CA GLY A 87 -28.83 -40.56 -56.87
C GLY A 87 -28.67 -39.36 -57.79
N GLY A 88 -29.76 -38.62 -57.95
CA GLY A 88 -29.84 -37.47 -58.82
C GLY A 88 -28.85 -36.37 -58.45
N ILE A 89 -28.40 -35.62 -59.46
CA ILE A 89 -27.43 -34.52 -59.30
C ILE A 89 -28.05 -33.30 -58.62
N THR A 90 -27.20 -32.46 -58.03
CA THR A 90 -27.56 -31.09 -57.60
C THR A 90 -27.68 -30.17 -58.82
N TYR A 91 -28.66 -29.27 -58.85
CA TYR A 91 -28.83 -28.27 -59.92
C TYR A 91 -29.46 -26.97 -59.42
N GLY A 92 -29.53 -25.97 -60.29
CA GLY A 92 -30.04 -24.63 -59.98
C GLY A 92 -29.03 -23.74 -59.27
N ASN A 93 -29.43 -22.50 -58.99
CA ASN A 93 -28.58 -21.53 -58.30
C ASN A 93 -28.91 -21.45 -56.81
N ALA A 94 -27.90 -21.60 -55.94
CA ALA A 94 -28.09 -21.50 -54.50
C ALA A 94 -28.42 -20.06 -54.03
N ASP A 95 -27.90 -19.04 -54.71
CA ASP A 95 -28.09 -17.62 -54.35
C ASP A 95 -29.34 -17.02 -54.99
N TRP A 96 -29.94 -17.72 -55.96
CA TRP A 96 -31.16 -17.33 -56.67
C TRP A 96 -31.98 -18.56 -57.07
N PRO A 97 -32.47 -19.35 -56.09
CA PRO A 97 -33.18 -20.57 -56.40
C PRO A 97 -34.61 -20.26 -56.89
N CYS A 98 -35.01 -20.86 -58.00
CA CYS A 98 -36.36 -20.73 -58.57
C CYS A 98 -36.88 -22.04 -59.17
N GLU A 99 -36.16 -23.14 -58.99
CA GLU A 99 -36.45 -24.42 -59.62
C GLU A 99 -37.29 -25.34 -58.72
N LEU A 100 -38.15 -26.15 -59.34
CA LEU A 100 -38.88 -27.23 -58.67
C LEU A 100 -37.89 -28.35 -58.31
N GLY A 101 -38.14 -29.05 -57.20
CA GLY A 101 -37.44 -30.27 -56.83
C GLY A 101 -37.73 -31.41 -57.82
N SER A 102 -36.80 -32.36 -57.91
CA SER A 102 -36.88 -33.53 -58.79
C SER A 102 -37.32 -34.78 -58.04
N GLY A 103 -38.01 -35.67 -58.75
CA GLY A 103 -38.47 -36.94 -58.21
C GLY A 103 -37.46 -38.07 -58.32
N SER A 104 -37.87 -39.26 -57.89
CA SER A 104 -36.99 -40.44 -57.71
C SER A 104 -36.73 -41.26 -58.98
N GLY A 105 -37.30 -40.93 -60.14
CA GLY A 105 -37.13 -41.75 -61.35
C GLY A 105 -38.17 -41.57 -62.44
N ASP A 106 -38.30 -42.58 -63.31
CA ASP A 106 -39.12 -42.51 -64.52
C ASP A 106 -40.62 -42.33 -64.22
N GLU A 107 -41.22 -41.37 -64.92
CA GLU A 107 -42.63 -40.92 -64.78
C GLU A 107 -43.66 -42.02 -65.06
N SER A 108 -43.26 -43.11 -65.72
CA SER A 108 -44.13 -44.23 -66.12
C SER A 108 -44.25 -45.34 -65.06
N SER A 109 -43.48 -45.29 -63.97
CA SER A 109 -43.48 -46.32 -62.93
C SER A 109 -44.53 -46.05 -61.82
N ALA A 110 -45.34 -47.07 -61.50
CA ALA A 110 -46.31 -47.02 -60.41
C ALA A 110 -45.57 -47.04 -59.05
N GLY A 111 -45.09 -45.88 -58.60
CA GLY A 111 -44.33 -45.74 -57.35
C GLY A 111 -43.31 -44.60 -57.30
N SER A 112 -43.21 -43.75 -58.34
CA SER A 112 -42.32 -42.57 -58.33
C SER A 112 -42.79 -41.52 -57.32
N THR A 113 -41.85 -40.96 -56.55
CA THR A 113 -42.12 -39.85 -55.62
C THR A 113 -41.80 -38.52 -56.29
N ALA A 114 -42.63 -37.51 -56.08
CA ALA A 114 -42.39 -36.15 -56.57
C ALA A 114 -41.40 -35.36 -55.69
N GLY A 115 -40.65 -34.45 -56.30
CA GLY A 115 -39.89 -33.43 -55.56
C GLY A 115 -40.77 -32.41 -54.86
N GLY A 116 -40.17 -31.49 -54.10
CA GLY A 116 -40.86 -30.33 -53.53
C GLY A 116 -41.11 -29.22 -54.57
N GLY A 117 -42.15 -28.42 -54.36
CA GLY A 117 -42.49 -27.28 -55.21
C GLY A 117 -41.70 -26.00 -54.89
N VAL A 118 -42.15 -24.87 -55.41
CA VAL A 118 -41.50 -23.56 -55.24
C VAL A 118 -42.39 -22.63 -54.43
N ILE A 119 -41.85 -22.04 -53.38
CA ILE A 119 -42.50 -20.99 -52.59
C ILE A 119 -41.67 -19.71 -52.75
N VAL A 120 -42.27 -18.66 -53.32
CA VAL A 120 -41.66 -17.33 -53.43
C VAL A 120 -42.46 -16.32 -52.63
N MET A 121 -41.78 -15.52 -51.82
CA MET A 121 -42.39 -14.45 -51.03
C MET A 121 -41.76 -13.10 -51.36
N GLY A 122 -42.55 -12.17 -51.89
CA GLY A 122 -42.09 -10.87 -52.37
C GLY A 122 -41.43 -10.90 -53.75
N SER A 123 -40.80 -9.79 -54.10
CA SER A 123 -39.96 -9.63 -55.30
C SER A 123 -38.88 -8.56 -55.08
N LEU A 124 -37.97 -8.40 -56.03
CA LEU A 124 -36.94 -7.34 -56.01
C LEU A 124 -37.53 -5.92 -55.95
N GLU A 125 -38.64 -5.67 -56.66
CA GLU A 125 -39.31 -4.37 -56.70
C GLU A 125 -40.23 -4.15 -55.49
N HIS A 126 -40.78 -5.24 -54.95
CA HIS A 126 -41.76 -5.24 -53.87
C HIS A 126 -41.41 -6.29 -52.80
N PRO A 127 -40.38 -6.06 -51.98
CA PRO A 127 -40.03 -6.95 -50.87
C PRO A 127 -41.03 -6.83 -49.72
N LEU A 128 -41.14 -7.89 -48.93
CA LEU A 128 -41.94 -7.87 -47.71
C LEU A 128 -41.29 -6.96 -46.67
N SER A 129 -42.08 -6.09 -46.04
CA SER A 129 -41.64 -5.31 -44.87
C SER A 129 -41.37 -6.23 -43.67
N SER A 130 -42.20 -7.25 -43.48
CA SER A 130 -42.05 -8.22 -42.40
C SER A 130 -42.67 -9.57 -42.74
N LEU A 131 -41.99 -10.65 -42.37
CA LEU A 131 -42.48 -12.02 -42.43
C LEU A 131 -42.43 -12.61 -41.02
N SER A 132 -43.59 -12.92 -40.44
CA SER A 132 -43.71 -13.64 -39.16
C SER A 132 -44.25 -15.05 -39.41
N ILE A 133 -43.59 -16.04 -38.82
CA ILE A 133 -43.98 -17.45 -38.93
C ILE A 133 -44.03 -18.03 -37.53
N GLU A 134 -45.23 -18.45 -37.12
CA GLU A 134 -45.52 -19.25 -35.92
C GLU A 134 -45.86 -20.70 -36.31
N GLY A 135 -46.49 -20.88 -37.48
CA GLY A 135 -46.89 -22.17 -38.06
C GLY A 135 -45.80 -22.81 -38.92
N SER A 136 -46.15 -23.21 -40.15
CA SER A 136 -45.21 -23.95 -41.02
C SER A 136 -45.19 -23.50 -42.49
N VAL A 137 -43.99 -23.44 -43.05
CA VAL A 137 -43.73 -23.18 -44.47
C VAL A 137 -42.84 -24.30 -44.99
N ILE A 138 -43.41 -25.18 -45.80
CA ILE A 138 -42.80 -26.47 -46.15
C ILE A 138 -42.80 -26.74 -47.66
N ALA A 139 -41.63 -27.01 -48.22
CA ALA A 139 -41.40 -27.40 -49.61
C ALA A 139 -40.71 -28.77 -49.69
N ASP A 140 -41.06 -29.68 -48.78
CA ASP A 140 -40.40 -30.99 -48.66
C ASP A 140 -40.67 -31.92 -49.86
N GLY A 141 -39.71 -32.81 -50.14
CA GLY A 141 -39.86 -33.87 -51.13
C GLY A 141 -40.81 -34.96 -50.66
N GLU A 142 -41.49 -35.62 -51.61
CA GLU A 142 -42.40 -36.70 -51.29
C GLU A 142 -41.63 -37.95 -50.80
N SER A 143 -42.13 -38.55 -49.72
CA SER A 143 -41.63 -39.81 -49.20
C SER A 143 -42.50 -40.97 -49.69
N PHE A 144 -41.90 -42.13 -49.95
CA PHE A 144 -42.66 -43.31 -50.36
C PHE A 144 -43.62 -43.77 -49.25
N LYS A 145 -44.92 -43.68 -49.50
CA LYS A 145 -45.97 -44.20 -48.61
C LYS A 145 -46.34 -45.61 -49.04
N GLY A 146 -45.77 -46.62 -48.37
CA GLY A 146 -46.17 -48.02 -48.56
C GLY A 146 -47.68 -48.17 -48.35
N THR A 147 -48.41 -48.58 -49.37
CA THR A 147 -49.85 -48.81 -49.25
C THR A 147 -50.07 -50.03 -48.36
N ARG A 148 -50.43 -49.84 -47.09
CA ARG A 148 -50.63 -50.88 -46.07
C ARG A 148 -51.82 -51.84 -46.35
N GLY A 149 -52.34 -51.89 -47.59
CA GLY A 149 -53.52 -52.66 -47.98
C GLY A 149 -53.47 -53.31 -49.38
N LYS A 150 -52.37 -53.24 -50.12
CA LYS A 150 -52.19 -53.92 -51.42
C LYS A 150 -50.94 -54.80 -51.46
N VAL A 151 -50.74 -55.61 -50.41
CA VAL A 151 -49.66 -56.62 -50.40
C VAL A 151 -50.01 -57.81 -51.32
N ASN A 152 -51.26 -57.97 -51.75
CA ASN A 152 -51.70 -59.19 -52.44
C ASN A 152 -51.98 -59.07 -53.95
N PHE A 153 -51.70 -57.94 -54.62
CA PHE A 153 -51.97 -57.81 -56.08
C PHE A 153 -50.86 -57.17 -56.92
N ALA A 154 -49.65 -57.02 -56.39
CA ALA A 154 -48.47 -56.60 -57.16
C ALA A 154 -47.43 -57.72 -57.33
N ILE A 155 -47.80 -58.99 -57.14
CA ILE A 155 -47.02 -60.14 -57.63
C ILE A 155 -47.37 -60.34 -59.11
N ALA A 156 -47.06 -59.34 -59.93
CA ALA A 156 -47.15 -59.43 -61.39
C ALA A 156 -46.24 -58.38 -62.01
N ASN A 157 -44.94 -58.48 -61.69
CA ASN A 157 -43.76 -58.21 -62.54
C ASN A 157 -42.54 -58.17 -61.61
N GLY A 158 -41.51 -58.95 -61.91
CA GLY A 158 -40.41 -59.32 -60.99
C GLY A 158 -39.42 -58.21 -60.64
N SER A 159 -39.89 -57.10 -60.09
CA SER A 159 -39.04 -56.03 -59.55
C SER A 159 -39.07 -56.08 -58.02
N ASN A 160 -37.97 -56.55 -57.41
CA ASN A 160 -37.84 -56.61 -55.94
C ASN A 160 -37.41 -55.27 -55.31
N GLY A 161 -37.00 -54.25 -56.08
CA GLY A 161 -36.48 -53.00 -55.52
C GLY A 161 -37.54 -51.95 -55.13
N GLY A 162 -37.21 -51.10 -54.17
CA GLY A 162 -38.03 -49.99 -53.69
C GLY A 162 -37.69 -48.65 -54.37
N PRO A 163 -38.67 -47.75 -54.56
CA PRO A 163 -38.42 -46.44 -55.18
C PRO A 163 -37.63 -45.51 -54.26
N GLY A 164 -36.91 -44.55 -54.83
CA GLY A 164 -36.23 -43.50 -54.07
C GLY A 164 -37.19 -42.43 -53.52
N GLY A 165 -36.67 -41.49 -52.73
CA GLY A 165 -37.41 -40.31 -52.27
C GLY A 165 -37.23 -39.09 -53.18
N GLY A 166 -38.21 -38.19 -53.19
CA GLY A 166 -38.15 -36.94 -53.95
C GLY A 166 -37.25 -35.90 -53.29
N SER A 167 -36.62 -35.02 -54.06
CA SER A 167 -35.79 -33.96 -53.49
C SER A 167 -36.63 -32.86 -52.82
N GLY A 168 -36.05 -32.11 -51.90
CA GLY A 168 -36.65 -30.86 -51.42
C GLY A 168 -36.81 -29.81 -52.54
N GLY A 169 -37.76 -28.91 -52.36
CA GLY A 169 -38.10 -27.82 -53.28
C GLY A 169 -37.32 -26.53 -53.03
N THR A 170 -37.88 -25.40 -53.45
CA THR A 170 -37.27 -24.08 -53.31
C THR A 170 -38.12 -23.18 -52.43
N ILE A 171 -37.48 -22.46 -51.50
CA ILE A 171 -38.08 -21.34 -50.77
C ILE A 171 -37.22 -20.10 -51.00
N LEU A 172 -37.76 -19.10 -51.69
CA LEU A 172 -37.09 -17.82 -51.98
C LEU A 172 -37.88 -16.67 -51.36
N MET A 173 -37.23 -15.87 -50.52
CA MET A 173 -37.90 -14.80 -49.79
C MET A 173 -37.16 -13.47 -50.01
N PHE A 174 -37.92 -12.41 -50.35
CA PHE A 174 -37.46 -11.02 -50.42
C PHE A 174 -38.05 -10.27 -49.25
N LEU A 175 -37.22 -9.87 -48.28
CA LEU A 175 -37.69 -9.34 -47.01
C LEU A 175 -36.78 -8.26 -46.42
N HIS A 176 -37.38 -7.38 -45.61
CA HIS A 176 -36.69 -6.47 -44.71
C HIS A 176 -36.48 -7.07 -43.32
N THR A 177 -37.50 -7.74 -42.77
CA THR A 177 -37.43 -8.35 -41.43
C THR A 177 -38.04 -9.76 -41.41
N LEU A 178 -37.47 -10.64 -40.58
CA LEU A 178 -37.94 -12.02 -40.35
C LEU A 178 -38.14 -12.28 -38.86
N GLU A 179 -39.28 -12.87 -38.51
CA GLU A 179 -39.54 -13.42 -37.18
C GLU A 179 -39.98 -14.88 -37.32
N LEU A 180 -39.21 -15.79 -36.72
CA LEU A 180 -39.50 -17.22 -36.69
C LEU A 180 -39.66 -17.64 -35.23
N ASP A 181 -40.90 -17.90 -34.80
CA ASP A 181 -41.22 -18.24 -33.41
C ASP A 181 -40.78 -19.67 -33.04
N GLU A 182 -40.77 -20.01 -31.75
CA GLU A 182 -40.22 -21.27 -31.22
C GLU A 182 -40.84 -22.54 -31.85
N SER A 183 -42.14 -22.54 -32.15
CA SER A 183 -42.85 -23.66 -32.78
C SER A 183 -42.74 -23.70 -34.30
N ALA A 184 -42.16 -22.67 -34.91
CA ALA A 184 -42.24 -22.46 -36.34
C ALA A 184 -41.29 -23.37 -37.12
N ILE A 185 -41.76 -23.82 -38.29
CA ILE A 185 -41.03 -24.75 -39.15
C ILE A 185 -40.90 -24.17 -40.55
N LEU A 186 -39.66 -23.89 -40.96
CA LEU A 186 -39.31 -23.56 -42.34
C LEU A 186 -38.50 -24.73 -42.94
N SER A 187 -39.09 -25.49 -43.86
CA SER A 187 -38.52 -26.77 -44.30
C SER A 187 -38.48 -26.94 -45.82
N SER A 188 -37.37 -27.47 -46.32
CA SER A 188 -37.21 -27.99 -47.68
C SER A 188 -36.36 -29.26 -47.65
N VAL A 189 -36.86 -30.26 -46.93
CA VAL A 189 -36.18 -31.54 -46.65
C VAL A 189 -36.45 -32.55 -47.77
N GLY A 190 -35.49 -33.41 -48.05
CA GLY A 190 -35.66 -34.52 -49.00
C GLY A 190 -36.59 -35.63 -48.46
N GLY A 191 -37.34 -36.27 -49.35
CA GLY A 191 -38.20 -37.39 -49.04
C GLY A 191 -37.43 -38.66 -48.69
N SER A 192 -38.03 -39.52 -47.88
CA SER A 192 -37.45 -40.82 -47.53
C SER A 192 -37.64 -41.86 -48.64
N GLY A 193 -36.62 -42.70 -48.86
CA GLY A 193 -36.67 -43.82 -49.80
C GLY A 193 -37.60 -44.95 -49.36
N GLY A 194 -37.89 -45.88 -50.29
CA GLY A 194 -38.72 -47.05 -50.09
C GLY A 194 -38.00 -48.22 -49.39
N PRO A 195 -38.72 -49.13 -48.71
CA PRO A 195 -38.21 -50.14 -47.78
C PRO A 195 -37.57 -51.37 -48.45
N ILE A 196 -37.03 -51.23 -49.66
CA ILE A 196 -36.22 -52.26 -50.31
C ILE A 196 -35.07 -51.59 -51.03
N GLY A 197 -34.16 -51.00 -50.24
CA GLY A 197 -32.94 -50.38 -50.78
C GLY A 197 -33.09 -49.02 -51.46
N GLY A 198 -34.21 -48.30 -51.24
CA GLY A 198 -34.48 -47.01 -51.88
C GLY A 198 -33.62 -45.87 -51.34
N GLY A 199 -33.03 -45.07 -52.24
CA GLY A 199 -32.21 -43.91 -51.88
C GLY A 199 -33.05 -42.73 -51.36
N GLY A 200 -32.55 -41.98 -50.38
CA GLY A 200 -33.20 -40.77 -49.86
C GLY A 200 -33.08 -39.58 -50.83
N GLY A 201 -34.08 -38.71 -50.92
CA GLY A 201 -34.01 -37.50 -51.75
C GLY A 201 -33.01 -36.47 -51.21
N GLY A 202 -32.37 -35.69 -52.06
CA GLY A 202 -31.51 -34.58 -51.65
C GLY A 202 -32.31 -33.44 -51.01
N GLY A 203 -31.70 -32.69 -50.10
CA GLY A 203 -32.32 -31.47 -49.53
C GLY A 203 -32.56 -30.40 -50.60
N GLY A 204 -33.49 -29.49 -50.35
CA GLY A 204 -33.83 -28.40 -51.26
C GLY A 204 -33.04 -27.11 -50.99
N ARG A 205 -33.57 -25.97 -51.46
CA ARG A 205 -32.90 -24.67 -51.35
C ARG A 205 -33.76 -23.68 -50.58
N ILE A 206 -33.16 -22.95 -49.65
CA ILE A 206 -33.78 -21.84 -48.92
C ILE A 206 -32.87 -20.62 -49.08
N HIS A 207 -33.37 -19.54 -49.66
CA HIS A 207 -32.60 -18.31 -49.84
C HIS A 207 -33.31 -17.09 -49.22
N PHE A 208 -32.55 -16.35 -48.41
CA PHE A 208 -32.98 -15.08 -47.82
C PHE A 208 -32.38 -13.89 -48.57
N HIS A 209 -33.20 -13.19 -49.34
CA HIS A 209 -32.81 -12.00 -50.07
C HIS A 209 -33.17 -10.74 -49.30
N TRP A 210 -32.20 -10.19 -48.56
CA TRP A 210 -32.36 -8.98 -47.77
C TRP A 210 -32.35 -7.71 -48.64
N SER A 211 -33.44 -6.94 -48.63
CA SER A 211 -33.54 -5.73 -49.45
C SER A 211 -32.63 -4.61 -48.94
N GLU A 212 -32.67 -4.35 -47.63
CA GLU A 212 -31.88 -3.32 -46.96
C GLU A 212 -31.30 -3.90 -45.66
N ILE A 213 -29.98 -3.83 -45.50
CA ILE A 213 -29.27 -4.27 -44.29
C ILE A 213 -28.78 -3.01 -43.59
N PRO A 214 -29.30 -2.67 -42.40
CA PRO A 214 -28.85 -1.50 -41.67
C PRO A 214 -27.38 -1.68 -41.24
N THR A 215 -26.61 -0.60 -41.18
CA THR A 215 -25.18 -0.65 -40.80
C THR A 215 -24.82 0.48 -39.84
N GLY A 216 -23.69 0.31 -39.13
CA GLY A 216 -23.20 1.29 -38.15
C GLY A 216 -24.19 1.57 -37.03
N ASP A 217 -24.34 2.85 -36.65
CA ASP A 217 -25.16 3.28 -35.51
C ASP A 217 -26.66 2.97 -35.67
N VAL A 218 -27.12 2.76 -36.91
CA VAL A 218 -28.52 2.46 -37.25
C VAL A 218 -28.79 0.94 -37.25
N TYR A 219 -27.77 0.11 -37.02
CA TYR A 219 -27.93 -1.34 -37.03
C TYR A 219 -29.00 -1.82 -36.04
N GLN A 220 -29.91 -2.64 -36.57
CA GLN A 220 -30.89 -3.40 -35.82
C GLN A 220 -30.93 -4.83 -36.38
N PRO A 221 -31.13 -5.86 -35.54
CA PRO A 221 -31.24 -7.23 -36.01
C PRO A 221 -32.38 -7.37 -37.03
N ILE A 222 -32.05 -7.83 -38.25
CA ILE A 222 -33.01 -8.03 -39.34
C ILE A 222 -33.78 -9.35 -39.25
N ALA A 223 -33.35 -10.27 -38.39
CA ALA A 223 -34.01 -11.55 -38.17
C ALA A 223 -33.98 -11.94 -36.69
N THR A 224 -35.10 -12.46 -36.19
CA THR A 224 -35.21 -13.12 -34.89
C THR A 224 -35.62 -14.57 -35.12
N VAL A 225 -34.68 -15.49 -34.95
CA VAL A 225 -34.87 -16.91 -35.30
C VAL A 225 -34.84 -17.76 -34.03
N LYS A 226 -36.03 -18.14 -33.55
CA LYS A 226 -36.22 -19.07 -32.42
C LYS A 226 -36.66 -20.46 -32.86
N GLY A 227 -37.37 -20.55 -33.99
CA GLY A 227 -37.85 -21.80 -34.58
C GLY A 227 -36.81 -22.56 -35.38
N SER A 228 -37.27 -23.49 -36.23
CA SER A 228 -36.42 -24.44 -36.94
C SER A 228 -36.38 -24.22 -38.46
N ILE A 229 -35.16 -24.20 -39.02
CA ILE A 229 -34.90 -24.12 -40.46
C ILE A 229 -34.25 -25.42 -40.92
N HIS A 230 -34.88 -26.14 -41.85
CA HIS A 230 -34.45 -27.45 -42.31
C HIS A 230 -34.26 -27.50 -43.82
N ALA A 231 -33.07 -27.88 -44.27
CA ALA A 231 -32.80 -28.22 -45.67
C ALA A 231 -32.02 -29.55 -45.74
N ARG A 232 -32.38 -30.53 -44.92
CA ARG A 232 -31.64 -31.81 -44.82
C ARG A 232 -31.98 -32.76 -45.97
N GLY A 233 -31.05 -33.65 -46.28
CA GLY A 233 -31.32 -34.79 -47.14
C GLY A 233 -32.27 -35.78 -46.49
N GLY A 234 -33.06 -36.46 -47.31
CA GLY A 234 -33.96 -37.53 -46.92
C GLY A 234 -33.21 -38.80 -46.55
N VAL A 235 -33.85 -39.63 -45.73
CA VAL A 235 -33.27 -40.87 -45.22
C VAL A 235 -33.42 -41.99 -46.26
N GLY A 236 -32.33 -42.68 -46.57
CA GLY A 236 -32.36 -43.93 -47.34
C GLY A 236 -32.83 -45.09 -46.46
N ARG A 237 -33.40 -46.14 -47.05
CA ARG A 237 -33.87 -47.32 -46.31
C ARG A 237 -33.09 -48.57 -46.70
N ASP A 238 -32.93 -49.48 -45.74
CA ASP A 238 -32.12 -50.70 -45.81
C ASP A 238 -30.67 -50.40 -46.25
N GLU A 239 -30.25 -50.96 -47.38
CA GLU A 239 -28.94 -50.73 -48.00
C GLU A 239 -28.87 -49.38 -48.76
N GLY A 240 -30.00 -48.69 -48.94
CA GLY A 240 -30.09 -47.40 -49.61
C GLY A 240 -29.44 -46.27 -48.81
N ARG A 241 -28.71 -45.38 -49.51
CA ARG A 241 -28.02 -44.24 -48.89
C ARG A 241 -28.95 -43.03 -48.72
N GLY A 242 -28.70 -42.23 -47.70
CA GLY A 242 -29.37 -40.94 -47.50
C GLY A 242 -28.95 -39.91 -48.55
N GLY A 243 -29.83 -38.95 -48.82
CA GLY A 243 -29.50 -37.79 -49.64
C GLY A 243 -28.59 -36.81 -48.90
N GLU A 244 -27.86 -35.99 -49.65
CA GLU A 244 -27.07 -34.90 -49.09
C GLU A 244 -27.96 -33.73 -48.66
N ASN A 245 -27.46 -32.92 -47.73
CA ASN A 245 -28.12 -31.70 -47.32
C ASN A 245 -28.17 -30.68 -48.47
N GLY A 246 -29.26 -29.94 -48.52
CA GLY A 246 -29.44 -28.80 -49.39
C GLY A 246 -28.76 -27.54 -48.87
N THR A 247 -29.10 -26.41 -49.48
CA THR A 247 -28.42 -25.12 -49.23
C THR A 247 -29.35 -24.13 -48.55
N VAL A 248 -28.86 -23.50 -47.48
CA VAL A 248 -29.47 -22.30 -46.88
C VAL A 248 -28.52 -21.14 -47.07
N THR A 249 -28.92 -20.16 -47.89
CA THR A 249 -28.05 -19.06 -48.33
C THR A 249 -28.71 -17.71 -48.06
N SER A 250 -27.91 -16.64 -48.11
CA SER A 250 -28.40 -15.27 -48.00
C SER A 250 -27.57 -14.33 -48.86
N LYS A 251 -28.09 -13.11 -49.05
CA LYS A 251 -27.33 -12.00 -49.66
C LYS A 251 -26.07 -11.70 -48.83
N ALA A 252 -24.97 -11.41 -49.53
CA ALA A 252 -23.69 -11.06 -48.90
C ALA A 252 -23.83 -9.88 -47.94
N CYS A 253 -23.39 -10.08 -46.68
CA CYS A 253 -23.46 -9.03 -45.67
C CYS A 253 -22.46 -7.89 -45.92
N PRO A 254 -22.80 -6.65 -45.53
CA PRO A 254 -21.89 -5.52 -45.58
C PRO A 254 -20.73 -5.66 -44.57
N LYS A 255 -19.79 -4.70 -44.62
CA LYS A 255 -18.66 -4.63 -43.68
C LYS A 255 -19.16 -4.66 -42.23
N GLY A 256 -18.41 -5.31 -41.33
CA GLY A 256 -18.76 -5.46 -39.91
C GLY A 256 -19.77 -6.57 -39.56
N LEU A 257 -20.53 -7.10 -40.53
CA LEU A 257 -21.59 -8.10 -40.31
C LEU A 257 -21.27 -9.45 -40.97
N TYR A 258 -21.78 -10.57 -40.46
CA TYR A 258 -21.56 -11.92 -41.01
C TYR A 258 -22.76 -12.87 -40.80
N GLY A 259 -22.72 -14.04 -41.44
CA GLY A 259 -23.74 -15.08 -41.32
C GLY A 259 -24.94 -14.90 -42.25
N ILE A 260 -25.94 -15.76 -42.07
CA ILE A 260 -27.16 -15.76 -42.92
C ILE A 260 -28.03 -14.52 -42.64
N PHE A 261 -28.02 -14.07 -41.38
CA PHE A 261 -28.84 -12.97 -40.86
C PHE A 261 -28.07 -11.66 -40.66
N CYS A 262 -26.82 -11.57 -41.12
CA CYS A 262 -25.96 -10.40 -40.97
C CYS A 262 -25.86 -9.91 -39.52
N GLU A 263 -25.37 -10.79 -38.65
CA GLU A 263 -25.06 -10.53 -37.25
C GLU A 263 -23.73 -9.77 -37.10
N GLU A 264 -23.56 -9.04 -36.00
CA GLU A 264 -22.34 -8.29 -35.70
C GLU A 264 -21.14 -9.22 -35.50
N CYS A 265 -19.99 -8.92 -36.12
CA CYS A 265 -18.74 -9.64 -35.86
C CYS A 265 -18.39 -9.61 -34.35
N PRO A 266 -17.81 -10.70 -33.80
CA PRO A 266 -17.45 -10.76 -32.37
C PRO A 266 -16.52 -9.61 -31.91
N ALA A 267 -16.63 -9.21 -30.64
CA ALA A 267 -15.76 -8.19 -30.06
C ALA A 267 -14.27 -8.56 -30.19
N GLY A 268 -13.43 -7.59 -30.55
CA GLY A 268 -12.02 -7.82 -30.87
C GLY A 268 -11.77 -8.36 -32.28
N THR A 269 -12.77 -8.31 -33.15
CA THR A 269 -12.61 -8.58 -34.59
C THR A 269 -13.15 -7.43 -35.45
N TYR A 270 -12.62 -7.27 -36.65
CA TYR A 270 -13.08 -6.33 -37.66
C TYR A 270 -13.28 -7.02 -39.01
N LYS A 271 -14.13 -6.44 -39.87
CA LYS A 271 -14.38 -6.95 -41.22
C LYS A 271 -14.56 -5.81 -42.21
N ASN A 272 -13.61 -5.69 -43.13
CA ASN A 272 -13.53 -4.60 -44.11
C ASN A 272 -14.04 -4.96 -45.52
N VAL A 273 -14.48 -6.20 -45.74
CA VAL A 273 -14.98 -6.70 -47.03
C VAL A 273 -16.45 -7.13 -46.94
N THR A 274 -17.15 -7.14 -48.07
CA THR A 274 -18.50 -7.70 -48.19
C THR A 274 -18.45 -9.23 -48.27
N GLY A 275 -19.44 -9.91 -47.70
CA GLY A 275 -19.53 -11.38 -47.69
C GLY A 275 -20.29 -11.89 -46.47
N SER A 276 -20.59 -13.18 -46.38
CA SER A 276 -21.33 -13.73 -45.23
C SER A 276 -20.52 -14.73 -44.39
N ASP A 277 -19.30 -15.08 -44.83
CA ASP A 277 -18.46 -16.04 -44.10
C ASP A 277 -17.91 -15.47 -42.79
N ARG A 278 -17.97 -16.28 -41.73
CA ARG A 278 -17.41 -15.95 -40.41
C ARG A 278 -15.90 -15.76 -40.44
N ALA A 279 -15.20 -16.43 -41.35
CA ALA A 279 -13.76 -16.31 -41.52
C ALA A 279 -13.32 -14.90 -41.99
N LEU A 280 -14.26 -14.07 -42.48
CA LEU A 280 -13.99 -12.69 -42.87
C LEU A 280 -13.89 -11.74 -41.66
N CYS A 281 -14.33 -12.14 -40.46
CA CYS A 281 -14.11 -11.38 -39.23
C CYS A 281 -12.68 -11.65 -38.72
N GLN A 282 -11.76 -10.74 -39.03
CA GLN A 282 -10.33 -10.84 -38.69
C GLN A 282 -10.08 -10.28 -37.28
N ARG A 283 -9.11 -10.84 -36.55
CA ARG A 283 -8.75 -10.32 -35.21
C ARG A 283 -8.09 -8.95 -35.32
N CYS A 284 -8.43 -8.05 -34.40
CA CYS A 284 -7.76 -6.76 -34.27
C CYS A 284 -6.30 -6.98 -33.83
N PRO A 285 -5.36 -6.15 -34.31
CA PRO A 285 -3.95 -6.26 -33.95
C PRO A 285 -3.72 -5.94 -32.46
N ASP A 286 -3.04 -6.84 -31.75
CA ASP A 286 -2.79 -6.74 -30.30
C ASP A 286 -1.90 -5.55 -29.91
N GLN A 287 -1.13 -5.00 -30.85
CA GLN A 287 -0.24 -3.85 -30.60
C GLN A 287 -0.99 -2.54 -30.33
N GLU A 288 -2.28 -2.49 -30.67
CA GLU A 288 -3.12 -1.29 -30.52
C GLU A 288 -3.93 -1.30 -29.21
N LEU A 289 -3.92 -2.39 -28.45
CA LEU A 289 -4.69 -2.51 -27.20
C LEU A 289 -3.78 -2.24 -25.98
N PRO A 290 -4.04 -1.17 -25.20
CA PRO A 290 -3.37 -0.95 -23.93
C PRO A 290 -3.58 -2.14 -22.98
N HIS A 291 -2.58 -2.48 -22.16
CA HIS A 291 -2.64 -3.64 -21.25
C HIS A 291 -3.84 -3.65 -20.29
N ARG A 292 -4.38 -2.48 -19.93
CA ARG A 292 -5.54 -2.32 -19.04
C ARG A 292 -6.83 -1.93 -19.79
N ALA A 293 -6.91 -2.29 -21.08
CA ALA A 293 -8.06 -2.06 -21.94
C ALA A 293 -8.71 -3.36 -22.41
N VAL A 294 -9.99 -3.29 -22.74
CA VAL A 294 -10.78 -4.39 -23.30
C VAL A 294 -11.55 -3.87 -24.51
N TYR A 295 -11.55 -4.64 -25.60
CA TYR A 295 -12.36 -4.34 -26.78
C TYR A 295 -13.85 -4.33 -26.44
N ILE A 296 -14.58 -3.39 -27.02
CA ILE A 296 -16.03 -3.26 -26.83
C ILE A 296 -16.77 -3.72 -28.08
N ALA A 297 -17.96 -4.30 -27.87
CA ALA A 297 -18.90 -4.52 -28.96
C ALA A 297 -19.48 -3.16 -29.37
N VAL A 298 -19.53 -2.90 -30.68
CA VAL A 298 -20.13 -1.70 -31.26
C VAL A 298 -21.25 -2.11 -32.19
N ARG A 299 -22.32 -1.32 -32.18
CA ARG A 299 -23.50 -1.55 -33.01
C ARG A 299 -23.11 -1.60 -34.48
N GLY A 300 -23.59 -2.61 -35.19
CA GLY A 300 -23.27 -2.85 -36.60
C GLY A 300 -21.90 -3.47 -36.85
N GLY A 301 -21.18 -3.86 -35.80
CA GLY A 301 -19.85 -4.46 -35.89
C GLY A 301 -18.76 -3.48 -36.33
N VAL A 302 -17.50 -3.91 -36.25
CA VAL A 302 -16.34 -3.06 -36.57
C VAL A 302 -15.95 -3.27 -38.03
N ALA A 303 -16.01 -2.21 -38.83
CA ALA A 303 -15.67 -2.26 -40.26
C ALA A 303 -14.17 -2.07 -40.52
N GLU A 304 -13.49 -1.22 -39.75
CA GLU A 304 -12.11 -0.77 -39.98
C GLU A 304 -11.32 -0.69 -38.66
N THR A 305 -10.00 -0.67 -38.76
CA THR A 305 -9.07 -0.49 -37.62
C THR A 305 -8.73 1.00 -37.44
N PRO A 306 -8.48 1.49 -36.21
CA PRO A 306 -8.31 0.75 -34.96
C PRO A 306 -9.63 0.31 -34.31
N CYS A 307 -9.60 -0.84 -33.64
CA CYS A 307 -10.79 -1.38 -32.99
C CYS A 307 -11.12 -0.63 -31.68
N PRO A 308 -12.40 -0.33 -31.44
CA PRO A 308 -12.82 0.44 -30.27
C PRO A 308 -12.60 -0.37 -28.97
N TYR A 309 -12.01 0.29 -27.99
CA TYR A 309 -11.72 -0.28 -26.67
C TYR A 309 -12.11 0.69 -25.55
N ARG A 310 -12.25 0.17 -24.33
CA ARG A 310 -12.40 0.96 -23.11
C ARG A 310 -11.47 0.43 -22.02
N CYS A 311 -11.11 1.27 -21.07
CA CYS A 311 -10.36 0.82 -19.90
C CYS A 311 -11.22 -0.10 -19.01
N ILE A 312 -10.59 -1.02 -18.28
CA ILE A 312 -11.28 -1.98 -17.39
C ILE A 312 -12.09 -1.28 -16.28
N SER A 313 -11.71 -0.07 -15.90
CA SER A 313 -12.35 0.75 -14.87
C SER A 313 -12.22 2.23 -15.23
N ASP A 314 -13.21 3.03 -14.80
CA ASP A 314 -13.23 4.49 -14.96
C ASP A 314 -12.08 5.22 -14.23
N ARG A 315 -11.30 4.50 -13.40
CA ARG A 315 -10.09 5.00 -12.73
C ARG A 315 -8.90 5.21 -13.66
N TYR A 316 -8.93 4.60 -14.83
CA TYR A 316 -7.86 4.68 -15.81
C TYR A 316 -8.25 5.64 -16.92
N HIS A 317 -7.37 6.57 -17.26
CA HIS A 317 -7.66 7.60 -18.25
C HIS A 317 -7.26 7.14 -19.66
N MET A 318 -8.19 7.28 -20.62
CA MET A 318 -7.92 7.07 -22.05
C MET A 318 -6.96 8.15 -22.57
N PRO A 319 -6.09 7.84 -23.55
CA PRO A 319 -6.09 6.62 -24.38
C PRO A 319 -5.28 5.44 -23.83
N HIS A 320 -4.25 5.66 -23.01
CA HIS A 320 -3.33 4.59 -22.59
C HIS A 320 -3.78 3.78 -21.36
N CYS A 321 -4.91 4.14 -20.75
CA CYS A 321 -5.41 3.55 -19.51
C CYS A 321 -4.39 3.64 -18.35
N TYR A 322 -3.70 4.77 -18.26
CA TYR A 322 -2.78 5.08 -17.17
C TYR A 322 -3.52 5.53 -15.91
N THR A 323 -2.88 5.36 -14.77
CA THR A 323 -3.26 6.00 -13.51
C THR A 323 -2.89 7.47 -13.52
N ALA A 324 -3.52 8.29 -12.68
CA ALA A 324 -3.21 9.73 -12.58
C ALA A 324 -1.72 10.03 -12.28
N LEU A 325 -1.04 9.16 -11.54
CA LEU A 325 0.40 9.30 -11.26
C LEU A 325 1.26 8.94 -12.48
N GLU A 326 0.93 7.87 -13.20
CA GLU A 326 1.61 7.50 -14.45
C GLU A 326 1.41 8.57 -15.52
N GLU A 327 0.21 9.13 -15.63
CA GLU A 327 -0.09 10.24 -16.54
C GLU A 327 0.78 11.47 -16.22
N LEU A 328 0.91 11.84 -14.94
CA LEU A 328 1.84 12.90 -14.54
C LEU A 328 3.28 12.56 -14.95
N ILE A 329 3.76 11.34 -14.70
CA ILE A 329 5.13 10.95 -15.03
C ILE A 329 5.38 11.00 -16.55
N TYR A 330 4.45 10.48 -17.34
CA TYR A 330 4.60 10.39 -18.79
C TYR A 330 4.34 11.72 -19.51
N THR A 331 3.55 12.64 -18.95
CA THR A 331 3.42 14.01 -19.48
C THR A 331 4.75 14.78 -19.46
N PHE A 332 5.61 14.52 -18.45
CA PHE A 332 6.97 15.08 -18.38
C PHE A 332 8.03 14.26 -19.13
N GLY A 333 7.63 13.33 -20.02
CA GLY A 333 8.56 12.54 -20.82
C GLY A 333 9.08 11.27 -20.14
N GLY A 334 8.40 10.79 -19.09
CA GLY A 334 8.70 9.54 -18.42
C GLY A 334 9.45 9.69 -17.09
N PRO A 335 9.70 8.57 -16.38
CA PRO A 335 10.18 8.57 -14.99
C PRO A 335 11.54 9.25 -14.81
N TRP A 336 12.44 9.12 -15.79
CA TRP A 336 13.77 9.73 -15.74
C TRP A 336 13.73 11.25 -15.86
N LEU A 337 13.01 11.78 -16.85
CA LEU A 337 12.90 13.23 -17.07
C LEU A 337 12.10 13.89 -15.95
N PHE A 338 11.00 13.27 -15.51
CA PHE A 338 10.26 13.73 -14.33
C PHE A 338 11.15 13.79 -13.09
N GLY A 339 11.94 12.74 -12.84
CA GLY A 339 12.88 12.71 -11.72
C GLY A 339 13.94 13.82 -11.77
N LEU A 340 14.53 14.07 -12.94
CA LEU A 340 15.50 15.15 -13.13
C LEU A 340 14.87 16.54 -12.92
N PHE A 341 13.67 16.76 -13.43
CA PHE A 341 12.94 18.02 -13.24
C PHE A 341 12.59 18.24 -11.77
N LEU A 342 12.08 17.21 -11.09
CA LEU A 342 11.78 17.25 -9.66
C LEU A 342 13.04 17.56 -8.84
N MET A 343 14.16 16.89 -9.13
CA MET A 343 15.43 17.16 -8.46
C MET A 343 15.91 18.59 -8.68
N GLY A 344 15.84 19.11 -9.92
CA GLY A 344 16.18 20.50 -10.22
C GLY A 344 15.33 21.50 -9.44
N LEU A 345 14.01 21.26 -9.37
CA LEU A 345 13.07 22.08 -8.60
C LEU A 345 13.38 22.05 -7.10
N LEU A 346 13.66 20.88 -6.55
CA LEU A 346 14.04 20.71 -5.14
C LEU A 346 15.32 21.46 -4.79
N ILE A 347 16.34 21.41 -5.66
CA ILE A 347 17.60 22.15 -5.48
C ILE A 347 17.34 23.66 -5.50
N LEU A 348 16.56 24.14 -6.48
CA LEU A 348 16.23 25.56 -6.60
C LEU A 348 15.48 26.07 -5.35
N LEU A 349 14.46 25.35 -4.91
CA LEU A 349 13.68 25.69 -3.71
C LEU A 349 14.55 25.63 -2.44
N ALA A 350 15.47 24.66 -2.33
CA ALA A 350 16.39 24.56 -1.20
C ALA A 350 17.39 25.74 -1.16
N LEU A 351 17.85 26.22 -2.32
CA LEU A 351 18.67 27.43 -2.42
C LEU A 351 17.89 28.67 -1.99
N VAL A 352 16.64 28.83 -2.44
CA VAL A 352 15.75 29.92 -2.02
C VAL A 352 15.52 29.89 -0.51
N LEU A 353 15.23 28.72 0.07
CA LEU A 353 15.08 28.57 1.53
C LEU A 353 16.37 28.88 2.29
N SER A 354 17.53 28.48 1.76
CA SER A 354 18.82 28.78 2.37
C SER A 354 19.14 30.29 2.34
N VAL A 355 18.86 30.97 1.21
CA VAL A 355 18.98 32.43 1.10
C VAL A 355 17.99 33.13 2.03
N ALA A 356 16.74 32.67 2.10
CA ALA A 356 15.74 33.20 3.02
C ALA A 356 16.19 33.05 4.48
N ARG A 357 16.70 31.88 4.86
CA ARG A 357 17.28 31.64 6.19
C ARG A 357 18.41 32.62 6.52
N MET A 358 19.34 32.84 5.58
CA MET A 358 20.41 33.82 5.76
C MET A 358 19.87 35.25 5.88
N LYS A 359 18.86 35.62 5.10
CA LYS A 359 18.31 36.98 5.06
C LYS A 359 17.43 37.34 6.27
N PHE A 360 16.65 36.40 6.81
CA PHE A 360 15.75 36.68 7.94
C PHE A 360 16.45 36.66 9.31
N PHE A 361 17.58 35.95 9.45
CA PHE A 361 18.28 35.79 10.74
C PHE A 361 19.76 36.21 10.73
N GLY A 362 20.35 36.50 9.56
CA GLY A 362 21.70 37.05 9.44
C GLY A 362 21.77 38.58 9.61
N VAL A 363 20.71 39.24 10.05
CA VAL A 363 20.68 40.70 10.23
C VAL A 363 21.38 41.16 11.53
N ASP A 364 21.68 40.25 12.46
CA ASP A 364 22.47 40.58 13.67
C ASP A 364 23.99 40.34 13.54
N GLU A 365 24.48 39.85 12.38
CA GLU A 365 25.92 39.76 12.10
C GLU A 365 26.23 40.32 10.71
N SER A 366 26.60 41.58 10.66
CA SER A 366 27.19 42.18 9.45
C SER A 366 28.56 41.56 9.17
N PRO A 367 28.81 40.92 8.01
CA PRO A 367 30.13 40.46 7.65
C PRO A 367 30.94 41.62 7.05
N GLY A 368 32.00 42.04 7.73
CA GLY A 368 33.06 42.84 7.11
C GLY A 368 33.88 41.99 6.12
N PRO A 369 34.53 42.59 5.11
CA PRO A 369 35.12 41.82 4.02
C PRO A 369 36.54 41.31 4.32
N ALA A 370 36.82 40.13 3.76
CA ALA A 370 38.12 39.57 3.33
C ALA A 370 38.91 38.69 4.35
N PRO A 371 39.91 37.91 3.89
CA PRO A 371 39.74 36.55 3.39
C PRO A 371 40.58 35.49 4.16
N THR A 372 40.28 34.22 3.87
CA THR A 372 40.98 32.96 4.24
C THR A 372 42.44 33.08 4.69
N GLN A 373 42.73 32.68 5.95
CA GLN A 373 44.00 32.04 6.33
C GLN A 373 43.77 30.96 7.40
N HIS A 374 44.35 29.78 7.12
CA HIS A 374 44.57 28.71 8.07
C HIS A 374 45.44 29.19 9.25
N GLY A 375 45.10 28.79 10.48
CA GLY A 375 46.03 28.81 11.60
C GLY A 375 45.46 29.41 12.89
N SER A 376 45.25 28.53 13.87
CA SER A 376 45.44 28.79 15.32
C SER A 376 45.05 30.16 15.87
N GLN A 377 43.80 30.33 16.28
CA GLN A 377 43.51 31.02 17.53
C GLN A 377 42.17 30.55 18.08
N ILE A 378 42.21 30.12 19.33
CA ILE A 378 41.03 29.82 20.13
C ILE A 378 40.34 31.16 20.35
N ASP A 379 39.15 31.34 19.77
CA ASP A 379 38.25 32.44 20.11
C ASP A 379 37.74 32.23 21.55
N HIS A 380 38.61 32.52 22.52
CA HIS A 380 38.17 33.06 23.79
C HIS A 380 37.84 34.53 23.56
N SER A 381 36.72 34.96 24.14
CA SER A 381 36.18 36.33 24.12
C SER A 381 35.60 36.80 22.79
N PHE A 382 34.28 36.63 22.64
CA PHE A 382 33.50 37.71 22.01
C PHE A 382 33.75 38.99 22.83
N PRO A 383 34.21 40.10 22.23
CA PRO A 383 34.24 41.39 22.90
C PRO A 383 32.79 41.88 23.00
N PHE A 384 32.17 41.68 24.16
CA PHE A 384 30.84 42.23 24.42
C PHE A 384 31.00 43.72 24.69
N LEU A 385 30.32 44.57 23.91
CA LEU A 385 30.18 45.99 24.24
C LEU A 385 29.53 46.11 25.62
N GLU A 386 30.20 46.81 26.53
CA GLU A 386 29.72 47.21 27.87
C GLU A 386 28.27 47.69 27.79
N SER A 387 27.36 46.85 28.24
CA SER A 387 25.96 47.20 28.47
C SER A 387 25.51 46.47 29.73
N LEU A 388 24.48 47.02 30.40
CA LEU A 388 23.90 46.69 31.72
C LEU A 388 23.91 45.23 32.22
N ASN A 389 24.13 44.25 31.33
CA ASN A 389 24.30 42.84 31.63
C ASN A 389 25.57 42.53 32.47
N GLU A 390 26.63 43.34 32.40
CA GLU A 390 27.86 43.16 33.21
C GLU A 390 27.63 43.51 34.70
N VAL A 391 26.76 44.48 34.99
CA VAL A 391 26.24 44.77 36.35
C VAL A 391 25.34 43.63 36.87
N LEU A 392 24.82 42.78 35.97
CA LEU A 392 24.11 41.55 36.33
C LEU A 392 25.05 40.34 36.47
N GLU A 393 26.27 40.41 35.94
CA GLU A 393 27.30 39.37 36.13
C GLU A 393 27.97 39.45 37.51
N THR A 394 28.10 40.65 38.09
CA THR A 394 28.55 40.81 39.48
C THR A 394 27.57 40.17 40.47
N ASN A 395 26.26 40.36 40.29
CA ASN A 395 25.22 39.67 41.06
C ASN A 395 25.26 38.13 40.86
N ARG A 396 25.55 37.65 39.65
CA ARG A 396 25.67 36.19 39.38
C ARG A 396 26.94 35.56 39.97
N ALA A 397 28.03 36.33 40.10
CA ALA A 397 29.26 35.88 40.77
C ALA A 397 29.12 35.85 42.31
N GLU A 398 28.33 36.75 42.90
CA GLU A 398 27.96 36.69 44.32
C GLU A 398 27.02 35.51 44.64
N GLU A 399 26.14 35.14 43.71
CA GLU A 399 25.23 33.99 43.84
C GLU A 399 25.99 32.65 43.88
N SER A 400 27.04 32.46 43.08
CA SER A 400 27.82 31.21 43.12
C SER A 400 28.59 31.04 44.42
N GLN A 401 29.02 32.16 45.03
CA GLN A 401 29.74 32.18 46.31
C GLN A 401 28.84 31.96 47.53
N SER A 402 27.51 32.11 47.41
CA SER A 402 26.55 31.90 48.50
C SER A 402 25.82 30.55 48.40
N HIS A 403 26.02 29.78 47.33
CA HIS A 403 25.36 28.49 47.09
C HIS A 403 25.81 27.40 48.08
N VAL A 404 24.85 26.75 48.74
CA VAL A 404 25.10 25.70 49.75
C VAL A 404 24.95 24.31 49.17
N HIS A 405 23.77 24.01 48.64
CA HIS A 405 23.40 22.66 48.24
C HIS A 405 22.30 22.69 47.18
N ARG A 406 22.43 21.77 46.22
CA ARG A 406 21.46 21.51 45.16
C ARG A 406 20.72 20.22 45.47
N MET A 407 19.40 20.32 45.61
CA MET A 407 18.52 19.19 45.85
C MET A 407 17.77 18.84 44.55
N TYR A 408 17.92 17.60 44.07
CA TYR A 408 17.28 17.15 42.83
C TYR A 408 15.89 16.58 43.10
N PHE A 409 14.95 16.85 42.19
CA PHE A 409 13.65 16.18 42.19
C PHE A 409 13.79 14.72 41.77
N MET A 410 12.98 13.86 42.38
CA MET A 410 12.83 12.45 42.03
C MET A 410 11.73 12.28 40.98
N GLY A 411 11.87 11.24 40.15
CA GLY A 411 10.90 10.86 39.12
C GLY A 411 11.19 11.45 37.72
N PRO A 412 10.76 10.78 36.63
CA PRO A 412 11.03 11.17 35.24
C PRO A 412 10.08 12.25 34.68
N ASN A 413 9.25 12.89 35.52
CA ASN A 413 8.26 13.90 35.12
C ASN A 413 7.23 13.41 34.09
N THR A 414 6.74 12.18 34.22
CA THR A 414 5.67 11.64 33.38
C THR A 414 4.31 11.87 34.05
N PHE A 415 3.22 11.80 33.31
CA PHE A 415 1.87 11.91 33.90
C PHE A 415 1.59 10.83 34.96
N SER A 416 2.26 9.67 34.84
CA SER A 416 2.20 8.59 35.83
C SER A 416 3.09 8.83 37.06
N GLU A 417 4.15 9.61 36.91
CA GLU A 417 5.17 9.81 37.94
C GLU A 417 5.72 11.25 37.86
N PRO A 418 5.04 12.21 38.54
CA PRO A 418 5.46 13.60 38.58
C PRO A 418 6.74 13.79 39.40
N TRP A 419 7.34 14.97 39.25
CA TRP A 419 8.43 15.39 40.10
C TRP A 419 8.01 15.45 41.57
N HIS A 420 8.86 14.94 42.45
CA HIS A 420 8.66 15.04 43.89
C HIS A 420 9.97 15.17 44.67
N LEU A 421 9.93 15.84 45.80
CA LEU A 421 11.03 15.96 46.76
C LEU A 421 10.80 15.06 47.97
N PRO A 422 11.85 14.45 48.54
CA PRO A 422 11.73 13.68 49.78
C PRO A 422 11.49 14.56 51.01
N HIS A 423 10.62 14.11 51.92
CA HIS A 423 10.26 14.75 53.20
C HIS A 423 11.37 14.79 54.26
N ARG A 424 12.63 14.51 53.92
CA ARG A 424 13.74 14.60 54.87
C ARG A 424 14.80 15.54 54.32
N PRO A 425 15.14 16.63 55.02
CA PRO A 425 16.17 17.53 54.56
C PRO A 425 17.53 16.80 54.54
N PRO A 426 18.31 16.90 53.44
CA PRO A 426 19.65 16.35 53.41
C PRO A 426 20.53 16.93 54.52
N VAL A 427 21.53 16.16 54.96
CA VAL A 427 22.43 16.51 56.07
C VAL A 427 23.09 17.88 55.85
N GLN A 428 23.34 18.25 54.59
CA GLN A 428 23.97 19.49 54.16
C GLN A 428 23.11 20.74 54.37
N ILE A 429 21.77 20.63 54.38
CA ILE A 429 20.87 21.80 54.56
C ILE A 429 20.19 21.81 55.95
N LYS A 430 20.36 20.74 56.73
CA LYS A 430 19.74 20.56 58.06
C LYS A 430 20.04 21.71 59.03
N GLU A 431 21.20 22.35 58.87
CA GLU A 431 21.63 23.46 59.73
C GLU A 431 21.06 24.82 59.32
N ILE A 432 20.54 24.97 58.09
CA ILE A 432 20.01 26.21 57.53
C ILE A 432 18.48 26.21 57.55
N VAL A 433 17.87 25.03 57.66
CA VAL A 433 16.43 24.84 57.50
C VAL A 433 15.77 24.36 58.79
N TYR A 434 14.53 24.80 59.05
CA TYR A 434 13.65 24.23 60.07
C TYR A 434 12.96 22.97 59.52
N GLU A 435 13.18 21.81 60.14
CA GLU A 435 12.68 20.52 59.64
C GLU A 435 11.15 20.48 59.46
N GLY A 436 10.38 21.05 60.40
CA GLY A 436 8.91 21.07 60.32
C GLY A 436 8.39 21.91 59.16
N ALA A 437 8.92 23.14 58.99
CA ALA A 437 8.53 24.03 57.90
C ALA A 437 9.03 23.54 56.53
N PHE A 438 10.15 22.81 56.50
CA PHE A 438 10.63 22.15 55.29
C PHE A 438 9.67 21.09 54.78
N ASN A 439 9.06 20.31 55.69
CA ASN A 439 8.13 19.27 55.28
C ASN A 439 6.86 19.86 54.67
N ALA A 440 6.33 20.94 55.24
CA ALA A 440 5.20 21.68 54.68
C ALA A 440 5.53 22.25 53.28
N PHE A 441 6.72 22.83 53.13
CA PHE A 441 7.23 23.28 51.83
C PHE A 441 7.30 22.15 50.79
N VAL A 442 7.78 20.97 51.20
CA VAL A 442 7.84 19.78 50.34
C VAL A 442 6.45 19.31 49.95
N ASP A 443 5.47 19.31 50.87
CA ASP A 443 4.08 18.94 50.57
C ASP A 443 3.45 19.87 49.52
N GLU A 444 3.66 21.18 49.65
CA GLU A 444 3.16 22.17 48.68
C GLU A 444 3.85 22.04 47.32
N ILE A 445 5.17 21.87 47.28
CA ILE A 445 5.90 21.63 46.02
C ILE A 445 5.42 20.34 45.34
N ASN A 446 5.28 19.25 46.10
CA ASN A 446 4.84 17.97 45.56
C ASN A 446 3.40 18.04 45.04
N ALA A 447 2.53 18.81 45.72
CA ALA A 447 1.16 19.06 45.26
C ALA A 447 1.12 19.88 43.96
N ILE A 448 1.95 20.93 43.84
CA ILE A 448 2.04 21.74 42.62
C ILE A 448 2.57 20.91 41.44
N ALA A 449 3.56 20.05 41.71
CA ALA A 449 4.19 19.20 40.71
C ALA A 449 3.31 18.03 40.23
N ALA A 450 2.31 17.61 41.02
CA ALA A 450 1.39 16.53 40.66
C ALA A 450 0.54 16.85 39.42
N TYR A 451 0.25 15.84 38.60
CA TYR A 451 -0.60 15.96 37.42
C TYR A 451 -2.02 15.48 37.70
N GLU A 452 -3.00 16.16 37.10
CA GLU A 452 -4.38 15.73 37.11
C GLU A 452 -4.61 14.58 36.12
N TRP A 453 -5.59 13.70 36.39
CA TRP A 453 -5.87 12.51 35.58
C TRP A 453 -6.24 12.85 34.12
N TRP A 454 -6.97 13.95 33.90
CA TRP A 454 -7.42 14.38 32.57
C TRP A 454 -6.25 14.82 31.68
N GLU A 455 -5.16 15.33 32.26
CA GLU A 455 -3.98 15.75 31.50
C GLU A 455 -3.30 14.56 30.82
N GLY A 456 -3.24 13.42 31.54
CA GLY A 456 -2.77 12.14 31.01
C GLY A 456 -3.75 11.51 30.02
N ALA A 457 -5.05 11.64 30.23
CA ALA A 457 -6.07 11.13 29.30
C ALA A 457 -5.98 11.81 27.92
N ILE A 458 -5.84 13.15 27.88
CA ILE A 458 -5.64 13.90 26.63
C ILE A 458 -4.36 13.45 25.93
N TYR A 459 -3.26 13.29 26.68
CA TYR A 459 -2.01 12.78 26.12
C TYR A 459 -2.17 11.40 25.49
N ASN A 460 -2.85 10.47 26.16
CA ASN A 460 -3.07 9.12 25.64
C ASN A 460 -3.91 9.14 24.34
N ILE A 461 -4.97 9.94 24.29
CA ILE A 461 -5.80 10.11 23.08
C ILE A 461 -4.96 10.71 21.93
N LEU A 462 -4.23 11.80 22.19
CA LEU A 462 -3.38 12.44 21.20
C LEU A 462 -2.23 11.54 20.76
N SER A 463 -1.69 10.67 21.63
CA SER A 463 -0.58 9.79 21.29
C SER A 463 -0.94 8.79 20.19
N VAL A 464 -2.21 8.40 20.12
CA VAL A 464 -2.77 7.53 19.08
C VAL A 464 -3.13 8.32 17.82
N LEU A 465 -3.78 9.49 17.97
CA LEU A 465 -4.30 10.27 16.84
C LEU A 465 -3.25 11.15 16.15
N ALA A 466 -2.33 11.74 16.91
CA ALA A 466 -1.34 12.71 16.45
C ALA A 466 -0.18 12.85 17.45
N TYR A 467 0.77 11.90 17.39
CA TYR A 467 1.98 11.90 18.24
C TYR A 467 2.70 13.25 18.41
N PRO A 468 2.93 14.07 17.35
CA PRO A 468 3.58 15.38 17.54
C PRO A 468 2.76 16.38 18.37
N LEU A 469 1.43 16.30 18.34
CA LEU A 469 0.58 17.09 19.23
C LEU A 469 0.62 16.55 20.65
N ALA A 470 0.67 15.23 20.83
CA ALA A 470 0.83 14.61 22.15
C ALA A 470 2.14 15.04 22.84
N TRP A 471 3.25 15.03 22.10
CA TRP A 471 4.55 15.49 22.61
C TRP A 471 4.51 16.98 22.96
N SER A 472 3.95 17.81 22.07
CA SER A 472 3.82 19.25 22.30
C SER A 472 2.95 19.56 23.52
N TRP A 473 1.84 18.83 23.70
CA TRP A 473 0.97 18.89 24.87
C TRP A 473 1.74 18.56 26.16
N GLN A 474 2.43 17.42 26.19
CA GLN A 474 3.22 17.00 27.35
C GLN A 474 4.29 18.03 27.70
N HIS A 475 5.02 18.54 26.70
CA HIS A 475 6.06 19.52 26.92
C HIS A 475 5.50 20.87 27.39
N TRP A 476 4.35 21.30 26.87
CA TRP A 476 3.65 22.50 27.32
C TRP A 476 3.19 22.38 28.78
N ARG A 477 2.58 21.24 29.16
CA ARG A 477 2.18 20.98 30.56
C ARG A 477 3.37 21.00 31.52
N ARG A 478 4.49 20.37 31.14
CA ARG A 478 5.73 20.40 31.93
C ARG A 478 6.28 21.82 32.13
N ARG A 479 6.26 22.65 31.08
CA ARG A 479 6.69 24.07 31.18
C ARG A 479 5.79 24.86 32.12
N LEU A 480 4.48 24.67 32.02
CA LEU A 480 3.51 25.34 32.89
C LEU A 480 3.74 24.97 34.36
N LYS A 481 4.01 23.69 34.66
CA LYS A 481 4.33 23.22 36.01
C LYS A 481 5.63 23.82 36.54
N LEU A 482 6.68 23.87 35.73
CA LEU A 482 7.93 24.54 36.12
C LEU A 482 7.74 26.05 36.36
N GLN A 483 6.95 26.73 35.52
CA GLN A 483 6.63 28.15 35.71
C GLN A 483 5.90 28.39 37.02
N ARG A 484 4.87 27.58 37.34
CA ARG A 484 4.17 27.63 38.62
C ARG A 484 5.08 27.35 39.81
N LEU A 485 5.98 26.36 39.72
CA LEU A 485 6.96 26.09 40.78
C LEU A 485 7.92 27.28 40.99
N ARG A 486 8.33 27.96 39.91
CA ARG A 486 9.18 29.15 39.99
C ARG A 486 8.44 30.35 40.58
N GLU A 487 7.20 30.58 40.19
CA GLU A 487 6.34 31.64 40.71
C GLU A 487 6.02 31.40 42.20
N PHE A 488 5.71 30.16 42.56
CA PHE A 488 5.48 29.76 43.94
C PHE A 488 6.69 30.08 44.82
N VAL A 489 7.89 29.61 44.44
CA VAL A 489 9.11 29.85 45.23
C VAL A 489 9.56 31.31 45.22
N ARG A 490 9.29 32.07 44.15
CA ARG A 490 9.76 33.47 44.03
C ARG A 490 8.83 34.48 44.70
N SER A 491 7.53 34.22 44.74
CA SER A 491 6.54 35.23 45.14
C SER A 491 5.44 34.77 46.10
N GLU A 492 5.10 33.47 46.14
CA GLU A 492 3.99 33.00 46.98
C GLU A 492 4.46 32.42 48.32
N TYR A 493 5.61 31.75 48.31
CA TYR A 493 6.19 31.11 49.49
C TYR A 493 7.09 32.07 50.27
N ASP A 494 6.83 32.23 51.56
CA ASP A 494 7.51 33.17 52.48
C ASP A 494 8.93 32.74 52.92
N HIS A 495 9.45 31.65 52.33
CA HIS A 495 10.71 31.02 52.71
C HIS A 495 10.80 30.68 54.22
N ALA A 496 9.67 30.45 54.92
CA ALA A 496 9.64 30.16 56.35
C ALA A 496 10.51 28.97 56.78
N CYS A 497 10.83 28.06 55.85
CA CYS A 497 11.74 26.97 56.12
C CYS A 497 13.20 27.41 56.35
N LEU A 498 13.64 28.58 55.88
CA LEU A 498 15.00 29.09 56.11
C LEU A 498 15.14 29.73 57.51
N ARG A 499 16.30 29.53 58.15
CA ARG A 499 16.61 30.13 59.46
C ARG A 499 16.97 31.61 59.35
N SER A 500 17.65 32.01 58.28
CA SER A 500 18.07 33.39 58.03
C SER A 500 16.86 34.33 57.93
N CYS A 501 16.93 35.46 58.63
CA CYS A 501 15.90 36.50 58.54
C CYS A 501 16.01 37.27 57.22
N ARG A 502 17.24 37.49 56.73
CA ARG A 502 17.48 38.22 55.48
C ARG A 502 16.98 37.47 54.26
N SER A 503 17.26 36.17 54.17
CA SER A 503 16.83 35.34 53.04
C SER A 503 15.31 35.22 52.93
N ARG A 504 14.60 35.22 54.07
CA ARG A 504 13.13 35.28 54.16
C ARG A 504 12.58 36.62 53.70
N ALA A 505 13.18 37.73 54.14
CA ALA A 505 12.71 39.07 53.79
C ALA A 505 12.93 39.43 52.30
N LEU A 506 13.99 38.92 51.68
CA LEU A 506 14.37 39.25 50.31
C LEU A 506 13.89 38.23 49.26
N TYR A 507 13.32 37.10 49.67
CA TYR A 507 12.94 36.01 48.76
C TYR A 507 14.10 35.50 47.88
N GLU A 508 15.31 35.46 48.44
CA GLU A 508 16.56 35.16 47.71
C GLU A 508 17.21 33.81 48.09
N GLY A 509 16.71 33.13 49.13
CA GLY A 509 17.38 31.95 49.69
C GLY A 509 17.12 30.61 48.98
N ILE A 510 16.11 30.53 48.11
CA ILE A 510 15.74 29.30 47.39
C ILE A 510 15.46 29.64 45.92
N LYS A 511 16.02 28.87 44.98
CA LYS A 511 15.71 29.00 43.55
C LYS A 511 15.40 27.64 42.93
N VAL A 512 14.44 27.62 41.99
CA VAL A 512 14.06 26.40 41.25
C VAL A 512 14.48 26.51 39.80
N ALA A 513 15.23 25.53 39.33
CA ALA A 513 15.60 25.41 37.94
C ALA A 513 15.47 23.97 37.45
N ALA A 514 15.52 23.81 36.14
CA ALA A 514 15.35 22.52 35.48
C ALA A 514 16.18 22.49 34.22
N THR A 515 16.52 21.27 33.80
CA THR A 515 17.19 21.00 32.54
C THR A 515 16.30 21.35 31.35
N SER A 516 16.90 21.57 30.19
CA SER A 516 16.18 22.01 28.98
C SER A 516 15.15 21.01 28.47
N ASP A 517 15.30 19.72 28.78
CA ASP A 517 14.36 18.62 28.48
C ASP A 517 13.18 18.53 29.46
N LEU A 518 13.22 19.28 30.56
CA LEU A 518 12.23 19.24 31.64
C LEU A 518 12.06 17.82 32.21
N MET A 519 13.12 17.00 32.15
CA MET A 519 13.13 15.67 32.76
C MET A 519 13.72 15.71 34.17
N LEU A 520 14.68 16.62 34.42
CA LEU A 520 15.31 16.82 35.72
C LEU A 520 15.09 18.26 36.20
N ALA A 521 14.54 18.40 37.40
CA ALA A 521 14.46 19.67 38.11
C ALA A 521 15.33 19.62 39.37
N TYR A 522 15.71 20.79 39.86
CA TYR A 522 16.44 20.93 41.12
C TYR A 522 16.10 22.24 41.84
N VAL A 523 16.31 22.22 43.16
CA VAL A 523 16.15 23.35 44.06
C VAL A 523 17.53 23.70 44.63
N ASP A 524 17.96 24.93 44.41
CA ASP A 524 19.22 25.47 44.91
C ASP A 524 18.98 26.30 46.18
N PHE A 525 19.74 26.03 47.23
CA PHE A 525 19.71 26.75 48.50
C PHE A 525 20.91 27.70 48.62
N PHE A 526 20.64 28.95 48.98
CA PHE A 526 21.64 30.01 49.13
C PHE A 526 21.69 30.50 50.59
N LEU A 527 22.90 30.83 51.07
CA LEU A 527 23.10 31.42 52.39
C LEU A 527 22.71 32.89 52.39
N GLY A 528 21.94 33.29 53.40
CA GLY A 528 21.73 34.70 53.72
C GLY A 528 23.02 35.35 54.23
N GLY A 529 23.21 36.64 53.94
CA GLY A 529 24.37 37.40 54.41
C GLY A 529 24.51 37.46 55.94
N ASP A 530 23.42 37.23 56.67
CA ASP A 530 23.31 37.14 58.14
C ASP A 530 23.80 35.79 58.71
N GLU A 531 24.02 34.78 57.87
CA GLU A 531 24.46 33.42 58.25
C GLU A 531 25.88 33.07 57.81
N LYS A 532 26.69 34.05 57.35
CA LYS A 532 28.09 33.81 56.94
C LYS A 532 28.95 33.31 58.12
N ARG A 533 29.22 32.00 58.17
CA ARG A 533 30.17 31.35 59.09
C ARG A 533 31.45 30.96 58.35
N THR A 534 32.57 30.80 59.03
CA THR A 534 33.85 30.36 58.39
C THR A 534 33.75 28.98 57.75
N ASP A 535 32.80 28.15 58.20
CA ASP A 535 32.59 26.77 57.75
C ASP A 535 31.54 26.64 56.62
N LEU A 536 30.82 27.73 56.30
CA LEU A 536 29.70 27.76 55.35
C LEU A 536 29.85 28.96 54.38
N PRO A 537 29.77 28.76 53.06
CA PRO A 537 29.44 27.53 52.36
C PRO A 537 30.59 26.52 52.33
N PRO A 538 30.30 25.20 52.31
CA PRO A 538 31.34 24.17 52.31
C PRO A 538 32.17 24.25 51.02
N ARG A 539 33.49 24.09 51.13
CA ARG A 539 34.40 23.99 49.97
C ARG A 539 34.15 22.70 49.19
N LEU A 540 34.58 22.62 47.93
CA LEU A 540 34.36 21.43 47.07
C LEU A 540 34.77 20.12 47.78
N HIS A 541 35.95 20.07 48.39
CA HIS A 541 36.44 18.88 49.10
C HIS A 541 35.53 18.43 50.27
N GLN A 542 34.83 19.35 50.92
CA GLN A 542 33.88 19.05 52.00
C GLN A 542 32.52 18.59 51.48
N ARG A 543 32.23 18.83 50.20
CA ARG A 543 30.99 18.39 49.52
C ARG A 543 31.13 17.02 48.86
N LEU A 544 32.35 16.51 48.68
CA LEU A 544 32.60 15.20 48.09
C LEU A 544 32.18 14.08 49.07
N PRO A 545 31.47 13.03 48.61
CA PRO A 545 31.09 12.77 47.23
C PRO A 545 29.83 13.54 46.77
N ILE A 546 29.86 14.05 45.53
CA ILE A 546 28.74 14.79 44.89
C ILE A 546 28.07 13.89 43.85
N SER A 547 26.74 13.77 43.93
CA SER A 547 25.90 13.12 42.93
C SER A 547 25.44 14.12 41.85
N LEU A 548 25.80 13.88 40.60
CA LEU A 548 25.37 14.65 39.44
C LEU A 548 24.47 13.79 38.54
N PRO A 549 23.14 13.80 38.75
CA PRO A 549 22.21 13.06 37.90
C PRO A 549 22.21 13.59 36.47
N PHE A 550 22.03 12.68 35.51
CA PHE A 550 21.79 13.03 34.12
C PHE A 550 20.36 13.54 33.93
N GLY A 551 20.21 14.55 33.09
CA GLY A 551 18.95 14.84 32.41
C GLY A 551 18.67 13.79 31.35
N GLY A 552 17.40 13.67 30.96
CA GLY A 552 16.94 12.72 29.96
C GLY A 552 16.70 11.31 30.49
N ASP A 553 16.05 10.50 29.68
CA ASP A 553 15.76 9.08 29.96
C ASP A 553 16.41 8.14 28.94
N GLY A 554 17.25 8.67 28.05
CA GLY A 554 17.89 7.92 26.97
C GLY A 554 16.94 7.61 25.80
N SER A 555 15.76 8.22 25.76
CA SER A 555 14.88 8.18 24.60
C SER A 555 15.45 9.00 23.44
N TYR A 556 14.96 8.76 22.23
CA TYR A 556 15.38 9.52 21.05
C TYR A 556 15.06 11.03 21.17
N MET A 557 13.99 11.40 21.87
CA MET A 557 13.60 12.81 22.12
C MET A 557 14.34 13.47 23.29
N ALA A 558 14.79 12.69 24.28
CA ALA A 558 15.48 13.17 25.47
C ALA A 558 16.70 12.28 25.76
N PRO A 559 17.81 12.45 24.99
CA PRO A 559 19.05 11.73 25.24
C PRO A 559 19.60 12.07 26.63
N PHE A 560 20.40 11.16 27.20
CA PHE A 560 21.09 11.45 28.45
C PHE A 560 22.05 12.63 28.27
N SER A 561 22.01 13.58 29.19
CA SER A 561 22.93 14.72 29.19
C SER A 561 23.27 15.16 30.61
N LEU A 562 24.52 15.54 30.83
CA LEU A 562 24.98 16.22 32.02
C LEU A 562 24.81 17.73 31.79
N HIS A 563 23.96 18.36 32.61
CA HIS A 563 23.76 19.80 32.59
C HIS A 563 24.76 20.50 33.52
N SER A 564 25.58 21.39 32.96
CA SER A 564 26.53 22.21 33.74
C SER A 564 26.08 23.66 33.75
N ASP A 565 25.55 24.10 34.88
CA ASP A 565 25.21 25.51 35.13
C ASP A 565 26.44 26.30 35.61
N ASN A 566 26.34 27.63 35.58
CA ASN A 566 27.38 28.52 36.13
C ASN A 566 27.72 28.19 37.60
N ILE A 567 26.73 27.76 38.40
CA ILE A 567 26.94 27.34 39.80
C ILE A 567 27.81 26.08 39.87
N LEU A 568 27.51 25.06 39.04
CA LEU A 568 28.28 23.82 39.03
C LEU A 568 29.69 24.04 38.48
N THR A 569 29.82 24.83 37.40
CA THR A 569 31.12 25.20 36.82
C THR A 569 31.97 25.99 37.82
N SER A 570 31.38 26.96 38.53
CA SER A 570 32.06 27.74 39.59
C SER A 570 32.42 26.90 40.82
N LEU A 571 31.69 25.83 41.09
CA LEU A 571 31.98 24.90 42.17
C LEU A 571 33.13 23.95 41.79
N MET A 572 33.13 23.44 40.55
CA MET A 572 34.21 22.61 40.03
C MET A 572 35.50 23.39 39.79
N SER A 573 35.42 24.69 39.49
CA SER A 573 36.57 25.57 39.30
C SER A 573 37.46 25.73 40.54
N GLN A 574 37.00 25.28 41.71
CA GLN A 574 37.82 25.23 42.93
C GLN A 574 38.94 24.18 42.84
N SER A 575 38.85 23.20 41.92
CA SER A 575 39.87 22.16 41.74
C SER A 575 40.24 21.90 40.27
N VAL A 576 39.31 22.03 39.32
CA VAL A 576 39.54 21.76 37.89
C VAL A 576 39.33 23.04 37.08
N PRO A 577 40.21 23.42 36.14
CA PRO A 577 40.01 24.59 35.29
C PRO A 577 38.64 24.57 34.57
N PRO A 578 37.92 25.70 34.48
CA PRO A 578 36.61 25.76 33.83
C PRO A 578 36.60 25.23 32.39
N THR A 579 37.69 25.43 31.65
CA THR A 579 37.87 24.94 30.27
C THR A 579 37.93 23.42 30.23
N THR A 580 38.71 22.79 31.11
CA THR A 580 38.80 21.34 31.27
C THR A 580 37.44 20.75 31.70
N TRP A 581 36.74 21.40 32.63
CA TRP A 581 35.40 20.95 33.03
C TRP A 581 34.39 21.04 31.89
N TYR A 582 34.36 22.14 31.15
CA TYR A 582 33.46 22.32 29.99
C TYR A 582 33.70 21.26 28.92
N ARG A 583 34.96 20.97 28.59
CA ARG A 583 35.33 19.90 27.63
C ARG A 583 34.93 18.53 28.11
N LEU A 584 35.12 18.22 29.39
CA LEU A 584 34.67 16.96 29.95
C LEU A 584 33.16 16.80 29.80
N VAL A 585 32.39 17.86 30.10
CA VAL A 585 30.93 17.86 29.94
C VAL A 585 30.54 17.68 28.46
N ALA A 586 31.19 18.40 27.54
CA ALA A 586 30.94 18.28 26.09
C ALA A 586 31.27 16.88 25.54
N GLY A 587 32.44 16.34 25.90
CA GLY A 587 32.89 15.00 25.53
C GLY A 587 32.00 13.91 26.12
N LEU A 588 31.59 14.04 27.39
CA LEU A 588 30.69 13.11 28.02
C LEU A 588 29.30 13.16 27.36
N ASN A 589 28.75 14.34 27.11
CA ASN A 589 27.46 14.51 26.46
C ASN A 589 27.45 13.91 25.04
N ALA A 590 28.57 13.97 24.31
CA ALA A 590 28.72 13.30 23.02
C ALA A 590 28.64 11.76 23.11
N GLN A 591 29.10 11.17 24.22
CA GLN A 591 28.98 9.72 24.47
C GLN A 591 27.61 9.35 25.04
N LEU A 592 27.08 10.14 25.98
CA LEU A 592 25.75 9.92 26.59
C LEU A 592 24.63 10.00 25.56
N ARG A 593 24.78 10.85 24.53
CA ARG A 593 23.87 10.93 23.39
C ARG A 593 23.70 9.60 22.65
N LEU A 594 24.69 8.71 22.69
CA LEU A 594 24.61 7.39 22.04
C LEU A 594 23.91 6.32 22.89
N VAL A 595 23.63 6.61 24.16
CA VAL A 595 22.99 5.67 25.07
C VAL A 595 21.52 5.55 24.73
N ARG A 596 21.05 4.32 24.49
CA ARG A 596 19.68 4.05 24.03
C ARG A 596 18.86 3.40 25.14
N ARG A 597 17.66 3.94 25.39
CA ARG A 597 16.65 3.29 26.23
C ARG A 597 16.31 1.90 25.66
N GLY A 598 16.40 0.86 26.51
CA GLY A 598 16.20 -0.54 26.14
C GLY A 598 17.44 -1.31 25.67
N TRP A 599 18.59 -0.64 25.48
CA TRP A 599 19.91 -1.24 25.19
C TRP A 599 21.00 -0.67 26.11
N ILE A 600 20.61 -0.19 27.28
CA ILE A 600 21.44 0.52 28.24
C ILE A 600 22.66 -0.32 28.63
N ARG A 601 22.48 -1.64 28.80
CA ARG A 601 23.55 -2.62 29.09
C ARG A 601 24.65 -2.67 28.04
N VAL A 602 24.34 -2.41 26.77
CA VAL A 602 25.34 -2.42 25.69
C VAL A 602 25.90 -1.02 25.49
N THR A 603 25.03 -0.01 25.52
CA THR A 603 25.40 1.36 25.14
C THR A 603 26.08 2.16 26.25
N PHE A 604 26.00 1.77 27.53
CA PHE A 604 26.83 2.39 28.59
C PHE A 604 28.27 1.88 28.62
N ARG A 605 28.59 0.72 28.02
CA ARG A 605 29.97 0.21 27.99
C ARG A 605 30.96 1.18 27.31
N PRO A 606 30.62 1.80 26.15
CA PRO A 606 31.45 2.87 25.58
C PRO A 606 31.63 4.08 26.50
N VAL A 607 30.60 4.46 27.25
CA VAL A 607 30.66 5.60 28.19
C VAL A 607 31.61 5.28 29.34
N LEU A 608 31.50 4.10 29.95
CA LEU A 608 32.40 3.63 31.00
C LEU A 608 33.86 3.59 30.52
N ARG A 609 34.09 3.00 29.34
CA ARG A 609 35.43 2.98 28.73
C ARG A 609 35.98 4.38 28.52
N TRP A 610 35.17 5.32 28.03
CA TRP A 610 35.59 6.70 27.83
C TRP A 610 35.90 7.42 29.14
N LEU A 611 35.10 7.19 30.20
CA LEU A 611 35.37 7.73 31.53
C LEU A 611 36.70 7.22 32.09
N GLU A 612 36.98 5.92 31.96
CA GLU A 612 38.21 5.29 32.46
C GLU A 612 39.46 5.70 31.67
N THR A 613 39.36 5.75 30.34
CA THR A 613 40.52 5.94 29.46
C THR A 613 40.79 7.41 29.10
N HIS A 614 39.77 8.27 29.08
CA HIS A 614 39.90 9.66 28.63
C HIS A 614 39.63 10.68 29.74
N ALA A 615 38.55 10.53 30.52
CA ALA A 615 38.15 11.54 31.51
C ALA A 615 38.93 11.45 32.84
N ASN A 616 38.96 10.27 33.47
CA ASN A 616 39.60 10.06 34.77
C ASN A 616 41.12 10.32 34.77
N PRO A 617 41.90 9.99 33.72
CA PRO A 617 43.32 10.35 33.67
C PRO A 617 43.56 11.87 33.72
N ALA A 618 42.72 12.66 33.03
CA ALA A 618 42.82 14.12 33.03
C ALA A 618 42.32 14.76 34.34
N LEU A 619 41.36 14.13 35.04
CA LEU A 619 40.85 14.61 36.32
C LEU A 619 41.72 14.21 37.53
N ARG A 620 42.43 13.08 37.45
CA ARG A 620 43.34 12.62 38.52
C ARG A 620 44.46 13.61 38.80
N SER A 621 44.96 14.32 37.79
CA SER A 621 45.96 15.39 37.99
C SER A 621 45.43 16.56 38.83
N HIS A 622 44.12 16.66 38.99
CA HIS A 622 43.41 17.68 39.79
C HIS A 622 42.78 17.10 41.08
N GLY A 623 43.12 15.85 41.45
CA GLY A 623 42.68 15.22 42.71
C GLY A 623 41.22 14.74 42.74
N ILE A 624 40.55 14.65 41.58
CA ILE A 624 39.13 14.27 41.47
C ILE A 624 38.99 13.02 40.60
N ARG A 625 38.09 12.11 41.00
CA ARG A 625 37.67 10.96 40.21
C ARG A 625 36.16 10.98 39.99
N VAL A 626 35.74 10.52 38.82
CA VAL A 626 34.33 10.48 38.43
C VAL A 626 33.98 9.06 37.97
N ASP A 627 32.99 8.47 38.63
CA ASP A 627 32.47 7.16 38.28
C ASP A 627 30.98 7.24 37.91
N LEU A 628 30.54 6.39 36.99
CA LEU A 628 29.12 6.27 36.63
C LEU A 628 28.36 5.61 37.79
N ALA A 629 27.22 6.15 38.18
CA ALA A 629 26.39 5.63 39.25
C ALA A 629 24.90 5.66 38.87
N TRP A 630 24.11 4.83 39.55
CA TRP A 630 22.66 5.00 39.59
C TRP A 630 22.21 5.36 41.00
N PHE A 631 21.23 6.27 41.05
CA PHE A 631 20.63 6.82 42.25
C PHE A 631 19.25 6.18 42.46
N GLN A 632 18.81 6.18 43.72
CA GLN A 632 17.71 5.37 44.26
C GLN A 632 16.50 5.19 43.32
N ALA A 633 16.03 3.94 43.19
CA ALA A 633 14.86 3.59 42.40
C ALA A 633 13.58 4.17 43.01
N THR A 634 12.76 4.81 42.19
CA THR A 634 11.41 5.22 42.62
C THR A 634 10.46 4.03 42.69
N ALA A 635 9.30 4.20 43.33
CA ALA A 635 8.31 3.13 43.52
C ALA A 635 7.82 2.48 42.20
N CYS A 636 7.97 3.18 41.07
CA CYS A 636 7.61 2.71 39.73
C CYS A 636 8.73 1.95 39.00
N GLY A 637 9.90 1.77 39.62
CA GLY A 637 11.05 1.08 39.03
C GLY A 637 11.89 1.93 38.08
N TYR A 638 11.80 3.27 38.14
CA TYR A 638 12.68 4.16 37.38
C TYR A 638 14.04 4.30 38.08
N PHE A 639 15.12 4.12 37.32
CA PHE A 639 16.50 4.30 37.77
C PHE A 639 17.05 5.63 37.25
N GLN A 640 17.49 6.51 38.16
CA GLN A 640 18.11 7.77 37.80
C GLN A 640 19.62 7.57 37.67
N TYR A 641 20.16 7.69 36.46
CA TYR A 641 21.60 7.56 36.20
C TYR A 641 22.31 8.89 36.35
N GLY A 642 23.61 8.87 36.68
CA GLY A 642 24.47 10.05 36.66
C GLY A 642 25.90 9.75 37.08
N LEU A 643 26.61 10.78 37.52
CA LEU A 643 28.01 10.68 37.94
C LEU A 643 28.14 10.85 39.44
N LEU A 644 29.01 10.05 40.04
CA LEU A 644 29.48 10.23 41.40
C LEU A 644 30.89 10.82 41.33
N VAL A 645 31.02 12.05 41.80
CA VAL A 645 32.31 12.76 41.90
C VAL A 645 32.85 12.57 43.30
N HIS A 646 34.06 12.02 43.43
CA HIS A 646 34.70 11.82 44.74
C HIS A 646 36.19 12.21 44.68
N ALA A 647 36.76 12.51 45.86
CA ALA A 647 38.18 12.83 45.97
C ALA A 647 39.00 11.56 45.78
N VAL A 648 40.13 11.67 45.09
CA VAL A 648 41.10 10.57 45.03
C VAL A 648 41.68 10.40 46.43
N GLU A 649 41.22 9.39 47.17
CA GLU A 649 41.95 8.90 48.35
C GLU A 649 43.27 8.29 47.83
N GLU A 650 44.41 8.66 48.43
CA GLU A 650 45.70 8.01 48.16
C GLU A 650 45.56 6.51 48.47
N GLU A 651 45.26 5.71 47.44
CA GLU A 651 45.32 4.26 47.52
C GLU A 651 46.80 3.89 47.71
N ASN A 652 47.19 3.63 48.97
CA ASN A 652 48.33 2.74 49.23
C ASN A 652 48.05 1.43 48.50
N ASP A 653 48.87 1.16 47.48
CA ASP A 653 48.81 -0.02 46.63
C ASP A 653 48.56 -1.31 47.43
N SER A 654 47.43 -1.95 47.16
CA SER A 654 47.36 -3.41 47.22
C SER A 654 46.87 -3.92 45.87
N ALA A 655 47.83 -4.32 45.06
CA ALA A 655 47.66 -4.82 43.70
C ALA A 655 46.58 -5.90 43.59
N PRO A 656 45.73 -5.89 42.55
CA PRO A 656 44.97 -7.08 42.20
C PRO A 656 45.93 -8.09 41.59
N PHE A 657 46.03 -9.26 42.22
CA PHE A 657 46.80 -10.41 41.75
C PHE A 657 46.53 -10.67 40.26
N GLY A 658 47.58 -10.48 39.45
CA GLY A 658 47.58 -10.82 38.04
C GLY A 658 47.50 -12.32 37.83
N ASN A 659 46.62 -12.69 36.89
CA ASN A 659 46.61 -13.98 36.23
C ASN A 659 47.99 -14.33 35.66
N LEU A 660 48.48 -15.54 35.95
CA LEU A 660 49.47 -16.22 35.12
C LEU A 660 48.96 -17.60 34.72
N GLY A 661 48.61 -17.72 33.43
CA GLY A 661 48.79 -18.86 32.53
C GLY A 661 48.43 -20.28 32.97
N GLY A 662 47.56 -20.94 32.19
CA GLY A 662 47.53 -22.39 32.13
C GLY A 662 46.23 -22.95 31.57
N ALA A 663 46.24 -23.29 30.29
CA ALA A 663 45.13 -23.90 29.57
C ALA A 663 44.83 -25.34 30.02
N ILE A 664 43.67 -25.83 29.52
CA ILE A 664 43.29 -27.24 29.25
C ILE A 664 42.18 -27.82 30.15
N GLN A 665 40.98 -27.79 29.54
CA GLN A 665 39.99 -28.87 29.38
C GLN A 665 39.03 -29.25 30.53
N THR A 666 37.74 -29.19 30.15
CA THR A 666 36.62 -30.12 30.45
C THR A 666 36.28 -30.37 31.93
N GLU A 667 35.04 -30.48 32.38
CA GLU A 667 33.74 -30.78 31.77
C GLU A 667 32.66 -30.51 32.84
N GLN A 668 31.41 -30.39 32.39
CA GLN A 668 30.19 -30.85 33.07
C GLN A 668 29.70 -30.22 34.40
N HIS A 669 28.59 -29.48 34.24
CA HIS A 669 27.29 -29.73 34.85
C HIS A 669 27.20 -30.40 36.25
N SER A 670 26.61 -29.69 37.22
CA SER A 670 25.37 -30.04 37.95
C SER A 670 25.32 -29.30 39.30
N ARG A 671 24.32 -28.43 39.54
CA ARG A 671 23.08 -28.72 40.30
C ARG A 671 23.28 -29.69 41.47
N LEU A 672 23.23 -29.19 42.71
CA LEU A 672 22.04 -29.21 43.60
C LEU A 672 22.47 -29.24 45.09
N LYS A 673 21.82 -28.37 45.89
CA LYS A 673 21.45 -28.48 47.32
C LYS A 673 22.29 -29.34 48.27
N SER A 674 22.63 -28.77 49.43
CA SER A 674 22.51 -29.51 50.69
C SER A 674 21.92 -28.64 51.81
N THR A 675 21.11 -29.30 52.61
CA THR A 675 20.32 -28.82 53.74
C THR A 675 20.91 -29.50 54.98
N TYR A 676 21.19 -28.71 56.04
CA TYR A 676 21.30 -29.08 57.47
C TYR A 676 22.25 -30.21 57.93
N ARG A 677 23.17 -29.90 58.86
CA ARG A 677 23.01 -30.27 60.30
C ARG A 677 24.09 -29.64 61.19
N GLU A 678 23.65 -29.30 62.40
CA GLU A 678 24.38 -28.74 63.54
C GLU A 678 25.47 -29.67 64.12
N ASN A 679 26.54 -29.10 64.67
CA ASN A 679 26.74 -29.09 66.14
C ASN A 679 27.97 -28.27 66.57
N ALA A 680 27.80 -27.66 67.73
CA ALA A 680 28.69 -26.72 68.39
C ALA A 680 29.88 -27.39 69.10
N SER A 681 31.01 -26.66 69.21
CA SER A 681 31.50 -26.07 70.47
C SER A 681 33.02 -25.85 70.47
N SER A 682 33.46 -24.95 71.34
CA SER A 682 34.83 -24.65 71.80
C SER A 682 35.59 -23.47 71.16
N HIS A 683 35.28 -22.30 71.70
CA HIS A 683 36.21 -21.39 72.41
C HIS A 683 37.29 -20.59 71.68
N LEU A 684 37.01 -19.28 71.63
CA LEU A 684 37.83 -18.18 72.17
C LEU A 684 39.28 -18.10 71.69
N ARG A 685 39.52 -17.32 70.61
CA ARG A 685 40.58 -16.28 70.58
C ARG A 685 40.57 -15.41 69.31
N GLU A 686 39.50 -14.68 68.98
CA GLU A 686 39.60 -13.70 67.87
C GLU A 686 38.54 -12.57 67.93
N GLU A 687 38.27 -12.02 69.11
CA GLU A 687 37.24 -10.99 69.31
C GLU A 687 37.70 -9.52 69.17
N SER A 688 38.95 -9.24 68.77
CA SER A 688 39.44 -7.85 68.65
C SER A 688 39.58 -7.31 67.21
N HIS A 689 39.47 -8.15 66.18
CA HIS A 689 39.67 -7.72 64.78
C HIS A 689 38.38 -7.68 63.92
N LEU A 690 37.30 -8.39 64.30
CA LEU A 690 36.03 -8.36 63.58
C LEU A 690 35.20 -7.09 63.83
N ASN A 691 35.29 -6.47 65.02
CA ASN A 691 34.50 -5.29 65.35
C ASN A 691 34.97 -4.00 64.64
N ARG A 692 36.23 -3.95 64.20
CA ARG A 692 36.73 -2.83 63.39
C ARG A 692 36.28 -2.95 61.93
N ALA A 693 36.36 -4.15 61.35
CA ALA A 693 35.93 -4.43 59.98
C ALA A 693 34.41 -4.38 59.80
N HIS A 694 33.62 -4.78 60.81
CA HIS A 694 32.16 -4.65 60.76
C HIS A 694 31.68 -3.19 60.82
N ARG A 695 32.32 -2.34 61.64
CA ARG A 695 31.99 -0.89 61.66
C ARG A 695 32.35 -0.18 60.35
N THR A 696 33.46 -0.53 59.70
CA THR A 696 33.79 0.02 58.37
C THR A 696 32.87 -0.52 57.29
N ARG A 697 32.44 -1.78 57.35
CA ARG A 697 31.54 -2.36 56.34
C ARG A 697 30.10 -1.90 56.49
N GLU A 698 29.63 -1.67 57.71
CA GLU A 698 28.35 -1.00 57.99
C GLU A 698 28.41 0.48 57.63
N SER A 699 29.51 1.20 57.92
CA SER A 699 29.65 2.60 57.49
C SER A 699 29.77 2.74 55.98
N LEU A 700 30.44 1.81 55.28
CA LEU A 700 30.54 1.75 53.81
C LEU A 700 29.21 1.33 53.16
N MET A 701 28.46 0.41 53.77
CA MET A 701 27.09 0.05 53.36
C MET A 701 26.11 1.21 53.59
N ARG A 702 26.27 1.97 54.68
CA ARG A 702 25.49 3.17 54.98
C ARG A 702 25.86 4.32 54.05
N ARG A 703 27.14 4.47 53.67
CA ARG A 703 27.64 5.41 52.63
C ARG A 703 27.11 5.02 51.24
N LYS A 704 27.08 3.71 50.91
CA LYS A 704 26.49 3.17 49.65
C LYS A 704 24.98 3.39 49.53
N ARG A 705 24.24 3.42 50.65
CA ARG A 705 22.77 3.66 50.63
C ARG A 705 22.39 5.13 50.40
N THR A 706 23.25 6.09 50.76
CA THR A 706 22.92 7.52 50.71
C THR A 706 23.37 8.21 49.42
N TYR A 707 24.39 7.70 48.72
CA TYR A 707 25.03 8.39 47.58
C TYR A 707 24.94 7.64 46.23
N GLY A 708 24.14 6.56 46.14
CA GLY A 708 23.99 5.76 44.92
C GLY A 708 24.97 4.59 44.79
N ILE A 709 24.68 3.65 43.89
CA ILE A 709 25.51 2.46 43.63
C ILE A 709 26.36 2.71 42.37
N ILE A 710 27.68 2.59 42.52
CA ILE A 710 28.64 2.71 41.41
C ILE A 710 28.43 1.57 40.42
N ILE A 711 28.36 1.92 39.14
CA ILE A 711 28.18 1.00 38.03
C ILE A 711 29.56 0.68 37.45
N ASP A 712 30.03 -0.54 37.72
CA ASP A 712 31.19 -1.14 37.04
C ASP A 712 30.71 -2.05 35.90
N SER A 713 31.62 -2.37 34.98
CA SER A 713 31.49 -3.34 33.88
C SER A 713 30.81 -4.66 34.28
N ASN A 714 31.05 -5.15 35.49
CA ASN A 714 30.43 -6.35 36.06
C ASN A 714 29.00 -6.09 36.60
N SER A 715 28.77 -4.95 37.26
CA SER A 715 27.48 -4.56 37.83
C SER A 715 26.45 -4.19 36.76
N LEU A 716 26.90 -3.79 35.56
CA LEU A 716 26.05 -3.43 34.44
C LEU A 716 25.19 -4.60 33.91
N GLN A 717 25.61 -5.86 34.14
CA GLN A 717 24.85 -7.05 33.73
C GLN A 717 23.57 -7.26 34.57
N VAL A 718 23.52 -6.68 35.76
CA VAL A 718 22.44 -6.87 36.75
C VAL A 718 21.31 -5.83 36.59
N VAL A 719 21.50 -4.80 35.76
CA VAL A 719 20.50 -3.73 35.54
C VAL A 719 19.27 -4.28 34.79
N GLU A 720 18.10 -4.35 35.42
CA GLU A 720 16.85 -4.80 34.78
C GLU A 720 16.38 -3.81 33.69
N GLU A 721 16.08 -4.32 32.49
CA GLU A 721 15.59 -3.52 31.36
C GLU A 721 14.14 -3.91 31.01
N ARG A 722 13.23 -2.93 31.00
CA ARG A 722 11.86 -3.11 30.52
C ARG A 722 11.85 -3.04 28.99
N ARG A 723 11.47 -4.14 28.33
CA ARG A 723 11.36 -4.20 26.85
C ARG A 723 10.00 -3.64 26.40
N GLU A 724 9.99 -2.40 25.95
CA GLU A 724 8.82 -1.71 25.40
C GLU A 724 8.83 -1.70 23.86
N ILE A 725 7.71 -1.32 23.23
CA ILE A 725 7.55 -1.17 21.77
C ILE A 725 8.61 -0.21 21.17
N SER A 726 9.12 0.72 21.98
CA SER A 726 10.24 1.61 21.68
C SER A 726 11.55 0.87 21.30
N TYR A 727 11.67 -0.40 21.66
CA TYR A 727 12.80 -1.25 21.29
C TYR A 727 12.91 -1.44 19.76
N LEU A 728 11.80 -1.66 19.05
CA LEU A 728 11.81 -1.79 17.58
C LEU A 728 12.13 -0.47 16.89
N LEU A 729 11.58 0.63 17.41
CA LEU A 729 11.87 1.99 16.92
C LEU A 729 13.35 2.38 17.12
N SER A 730 13.99 1.89 18.19
CA SER A 730 15.41 2.16 18.49
C SER A 730 16.40 1.56 17.48
N PHE A 731 15.94 0.63 16.63
CA PHE A 731 16.73 0.08 15.53
C PHE A 731 16.82 1.07 14.36
N MET A 732 15.71 1.74 14.06
CA MET A 732 15.60 2.69 12.94
C MET A 732 16.00 4.11 13.34
N LEU A 733 15.64 4.54 14.55
CA LEU A 733 15.87 5.89 15.05
C LEU A 733 16.84 5.86 16.23
N HIS A 734 18.03 6.43 16.02
CA HIS A 734 19.03 6.55 17.07
C HIS A 734 19.87 7.81 16.92
N ASN A 735 20.20 8.42 18.06
CA ASN A 735 21.11 9.56 18.09
C ASN A 735 22.54 9.16 17.70
N THR A 736 23.28 10.10 17.13
CA THR A 736 24.64 9.92 16.60
C THR A 736 25.61 10.95 17.21
N LYS A 737 26.92 10.73 17.02
CA LYS A 737 27.97 11.70 17.40
C LYS A 737 27.98 12.90 16.44
N PRO A 738 28.45 14.07 16.90
CA PRO A 738 28.65 15.22 16.02
C PRO A 738 29.76 14.95 14.97
N VAL A 739 29.65 15.57 13.78
CA VAL A 739 30.51 15.34 12.59
C VAL A 739 31.18 16.65 12.07
N GLY A 740 30.87 17.81 12.65
CA GLY A 740 31.67 19.05 12.45
C GLY A 740 31.45 19.81 11.14
N HIS A 741 30.55 19.38 10.28
CA HIS A 741 30.21 20.05 9.02
C HIS A 741 28.87 20.79 9.15
N GLN A 742 28.87 22.00 9.70
CA GLN A 742 27.62 22.70 10.01
C GLN A 742 26.93 23.32 8.77
N ASP A 743 27.70 23.86 7.82
CA ASP A 743 27.17 24.62 6.68
C ASP A 743 26.68 23.72 5.54
N LEU A 744 27.43 22.68 5.19
CA LEU A 744 27.03 21.69 4.16
C LEU A 744 25.75 20.95 4.56
N VAL A 745 25.62 20.63 5.86
CA VAL A 745 24.48 19.88 6.37
C VAL A 745 23.21 20.75 6.37
N GLY A 746 23.30 22.07 6.55
CA GLY A 746 22.15 22.96 6.50
C GLY A 746 21.41 22.97 5.15
N LEU A 747 22.15 22.98 4.04
CA LEU A 747 21.59 22.94 2.69
C LEU A 747 20.97 21.56 2.37
N VAL A 748 21.66 20.49 2.79
CA VAL A 748 21.15 19.11 2.66
C VAL A 748 19.83 18.94 3.42
N ILE A 749 19.71 19.53 4.61
CA ILE A 749 18.48 19.49 5.41
C ILE A 749 17.30 20.19 4.72
N SER A 750 17.53 21.34 4.07
CA SER A 750 16.51 22.02 3.27
C SER A 750 16.02 21.16 2.09
N MET A 751 16.94 20.45 1.40
CA MET A 751 16.57 19.52 0.34
C MET A 751 15.79 18.31 0.87
N LEU A 752 16.21 17.74 2.00
CA LEU A 752 15.51 16.61 2.63
C LEU A 752 14.09 16.99 3.07
N LEU A 753 13.90 18.22 3.54
CA LEU A 753 12.59 18.75 3.92
C LEU A 753 11.63 18.88 2.74
N LEU A 754 12.12 19.44 1.63
CA LEU A 754 11.33 19.57 0.41
C LEU A 754 11.07 18.20 -0.24
N GLY A 755 12.06 17.31 -0.21
CA GLY A 755 11.92 15.93 -0.67
C GLY A 755 10.84 15.17 0.10
N ASP A 756 10.78 15.32 1.43
CA ASP A 756 9.71 14.77 2.27
C ASP A 756 8.33 15.26 1.87
N PHE A 757 8.22 16.56 1.60
CA PHE A 757 6.96 17.18 1.17
C PHE A 757 6.51 16.64 -0.19
N SER A 758 7.43 16.55 -1.15
CA SER A 758 7.14 15.96 -2.46
C SER A 758 6.74 14.49 -2.36
N LEU A 759 7.42 13.70 -1.51
CA LEU A 759 7.07 12.31 -1.25
C LEU A 759 5.66 12.17 -0.67
N VAL A 760 5.31 12.99 0.31
CA VAL A 760 3.96 13.01 0.88
C VAL A 760 2.91 13.32 -0.21
N LEU A 761 3.16 14.33 -1.05
CA LEU A 761 2.25 14.69 -2.13
C LEU A 761 2.08 13.55 -3.16
N LEU A 762 3.19 12.90 -3.54
CA LEU A 762 3.16 11.76 -4.47
C LEU A 762 2.41 10.57 -3.86
N THR A 763 2.60 10.28 -2.56
CA THR A 763 1.84 9.21 -1.89
C THR A 763 0.35 9.53 -1.79
N LEU A 764 -0.04 10.79 -1.58
CA LEU A 764 -1.44 11.22 -1.61
C LEU A 764 -2.06 11.06 -3.01
N LEU A 765 -1.31 11.43 -4.06
CA LEU A 765 -1.74 11.24 -5.44
C LEU A 765 -1.89 9.75 -5.80
N GLN A 766 -1.00 8.90 -5.29
CA GLN A 766 -1.08 7.46 -5.44
C GLN A 766 -2.28 6.86 -4.68
N LEU A 767 -2.56 7.32 -3.46
CA LEU A 767 -3.75 6.89 -2.72
C LEU A 767 -5.04 7.34 -3.41
N TYR A 768 -5.04 8.54 -4.00
CA TYR A 768 -6.16 9.05 -4.81
C TYR A 768 -6.43 8.18 -6.03
N SER A 769 -5.39 7.64 -6.68
CA SER A 769 -5.58 6.73 -7.81
C SER A 769 -6.14 5.36 -7.40
N TYR A 770 -5.95 4.93 -6.15
CA TYR A 770 -6.57 3.71 -5.63
C TYR A 770 -8.05 3.91 -5.27
N SER A 771 -8.37 4.88 -4.40
CA SER A 771 -9.74 5.19 -3.97
C SER A 771 -9.81 6.50 -3.17
N LEU A 772 -10.86 7.30 -3.39
CA LEU A 772 -11.20 8.44 -2.52
C LEU A 772 -11.43 8.00 -1.07
N GLY A 773 -12.00 6.80 -0.84
CA GLY A 773 -12.20 6.25 0.50
C GLY A 773 -10.90 5.95 1.23
N ASP A 774 -9.86 5.50 0.51
CA ASP A 774 -8.54 5.19 1.09
C ASP A 774 -7.78 6.49 1.42
N VAL A 775 -7.94 7.53 0.60
CA VAL A 775 -7.46 8.89 0.90
C VAL A 775 -8.09 9.39 2.21
N PHE A 776 -9.41 9.28 2.34
CA PHE A 776 -10.12 9.66 3.57
C PHE A 776 -9.69 8.79 4.75
N LEU A 777 -9.51 7.48 4.60
CA LEU A 777 -9.07 6.60 5.69
C LEU A 777 -7.66 6.97 6.20
N VAL A 778 -6.72 7.29 5.30
CA VAL A 778 -5.39 7.81 5.70
C VAL A 778 -5.49 9.19 6.36
N LEU A 779 -6.36 10.06 5.84
CA LEU A 779 -6.66 11.39 6.41
C LEU A 779 -7.52 11.35 7.68
N PHE A 780 -8.18 10.24 8.05
CA PHE A 780 -9.02 10.14 9.25
C PHE A 780 -8.37 9.30 10.36
N VAL A 781 -7.57 8.28 10.02
CA VAL A 781 -6.85 7.45 11.00
C VAL A 781 -5.62 8.18 11.56
N LEU A 782 -4.95 9.01 10.75
CA LEU A 782 -3.81 9.85 11.17
C LEU A 782 -3.93 11.28 10.57
N PRO A 783 -4.97 12.05 10.95
CA PRO A 783 -5.43 13.26 10.25
C PRO A 783 -4.41 14.39 10.14
N LEU A 784 -3.34 14.34 10.92
CA LEU A 784 -2.33 15.38 10.96
C LEU A 784 -0.90 14.83 10.84
N GLY A 785 -0.68 13.51 10.94
CA GLY A 785 0.67 12.92 10.90
C GLY A 785 1.38 13.09 9.56
N VAL A 786 0.63 13.07 8.46
CA VAL A 786 1.13 13.18 7.09
C VAL A 786 1.47 14.63 6.69
N LEU A 787 0.68 15.60 7.17
CA LEU A 787 0.82 17.02 6.81
C LEU A 787 1.68 17.84 7.78
N LEU A 788 1.77 17.46 9.06
CA LEU A 788 2.58 18.15 10.08
C LEU A 788 4.13 18.04 9.98
N PRO A 789 4.75 17.05 9.30
CA PRO A 789 6.22 16.97 9.21
C PRO A 789 6.82 18.21 8.55
N PHE A 790 6.17 18.73 7.51
CA PHE A 790 6.66 19.89 6.76
C PHE A 790 6.59 21.20 7.57
N PRO A 791 5.45 21.58 8.20
CA PRO A 791 5.40 22.70 9.15
C PRO A 791 6.38 22.55 10.32
N ALA A 792 6.55 21.34 10.86
CA ALA A 792 7.51 21.09 11.95
C ALA A 792 8.95 21.32 11.49
N GLY A 793 9.30 20.84 10.30
CA GLY A 793 10.62 21.05 9.70
C GLY A 793 10.90 22.52 9.35
N ILE A 794 9.90 23.25 8.81
CA ILE A 794 10.03 24.69 8.52
C ILE A 794 10.23 25.46 9.82
N ASN A 795 9.42 25.18 10.84
CA ASN A 795 9.58 25.80 12.14
C ASN A 795 11.00 25.54 12.70
N ALA A 796 11.52 24.31 12.58
CA ALA A 796 12.88 23.97 13.00
C ALA A 796 13.96 24.72 12.18
N LEU A 797 13.74 24.91 10.88
CA LEU A 797 14.66 25.62 9.98
C LEU A 797 14.75 27.13 10.30
N PHE A 798 13.63 27.74 10.68
CA PHE A 798 13.52 29.18 10.92
C PHE A 798 13.58 29.60 12.40
N SER A 799 13.71 28.68 13.36
CA SER A 799 13.76 29.03 14.80
C SER A 799 15.17 29.15 15.39
N HIS A 800 16.21 29.22 14.54
CA HIS A 800 17.60 29.35 14.97
C HIS A 800 17.87 30.59 15.82
N GLY A 801 18.39 30.36 17.04
CA GLY A 801 19.00 31.39 17.88
C GLY A 801 20.09 30.79 18.76
N PRO A 802 21.24 31.47 18.97
CA PRO A 802 22.40 30.94 19.70
C PRO A 802 22.08 30.55 21.16
N ARG A 803 21.04 31.11 21.77
CA ARG A 803 20.61 30.83 23.15
C ARG A 803 19.56 29.71 23.31
N ARG A 804 19.11 29.04 22.23
CA ARG A 804 18.01 28.03 22.27
C ARG A 804 18.29 26.70 21.56
N SER A 805 19.56 26.37 21.30
CA SER A 805 19.99 25.21 20.48
C SER A 805 19.38 23.85 20.89
N ALA A 806 19.34 23.53 22.19
CA ALA A 806 18.84 22.24 22.69
C ALA A 806 17.32 22.02 22.50
N GLY A 807 16.53 23.09 22.40
CA GLY A 807 15.09 22.99 22.13
C GLY A 807 14.78 22.74 20.66
N LEU A 808 15.60 23.30 19.76
CA LEU A 808 15.48 23.23 18.30
C LEU A 808 15.82 21.84 17.75
N ALA A 809 16.88 21.26 18.30
CA ALA A 809 17.32 19.89 18.05
C ALA A 809 16.19 18.86 18.20
N ARG A 810 15.29 19.07 19.16
CA ARG A 810 14.15 18.17 19.42
C ARG A 810 13.02 18.32 18.40
N VAL A 811 12.86 19.49 17.80
CA VAL A 811 11.87 19.72 16.73
C VAL A 811 12.29 18.98 15.45
N TYR A 812 13.59 18.96 15.12
CA TYR A 812 14.14 18.13 14.04
C TYR A 812 13.96 16.64 14.32
N ALA A 813 14.20 16.20 15.55
CA ALA A 813 14.00 14.82 15.93
C ALA A 813 12.51 14.42 15.84
N LEU A 814 11.59 15.33 16.19
CA LEU A 814 10.15 15.14 16.03
C LEU A 814 9.75 15.00 14.56
N TRP A 815 10.27 15.86 13.68
CA TRP A 815 10.07 15.75 12.22
C TRP A 815 10.54 14.38 11.70
N ASN A 816 11.70 13.89 12.16
CA ASN A 816 12.20 12.58 11.74
C ASN A 816 11.27 11.41 12.15
N ILE A 817 10.71 11.45 13.38
CA ILE A 817 9.73 10.44 13.84
C ILE A 817 8.48 10.47 12.96
N THR A 818 7.90 11.65 12.76
CA THR A 818 6.62 11.77 12.05
C THR A 818 6.75 11.37 10.58
N SER A 819 7.88 11.75 9.97
CA SER A 819 8.24 11.36 8.61
C SER A 819 8.36 9.82 8.44
N LEU A 820 8.93 9.11 9.42
CA LEU A 820 9.02 7.65 9.41
C LEU A 820 7.64 6.99 9.59
N ILE A 821 6.81 7.49 10.52
CA ILE A 821 5.45 6.97 10.74
C ILE A 821 4.62 7.05 9.45
N ASN A 822 4.75 8.12 8.67
CA ASN A 822 4.02 8.27 7.41
C ASN A 822 4.34 7.17 6.38
N VAL A 823 5.60 6.75 6.28
CA VAL A 823 5.99 5.66 5.36
C VAL A 823 5.46 4.32 5.84
N VAL A 824 5.46 4.07 7.15
CA VAL A 824 4.88 2.85 7.73
C VAL A 824 3.37 2.79 7.47
N VAL A 825 2.67 3.92 7.60
CA VAL A 825 1.23 4.00 7.31
C VAL A 825 0.95 3.78 5.83
N ALA A 826 1.70 4.43 4.94
CA ALA A 826 1.58 4.21 3.50
C ALA A 826 1.82 2.74 3.11
N PHE A 827 2.80 2.08 3.75
CA PHE A 827 3.06 0.64 3.57
C PHE A 827 1.87 -0.22 4.03
N LEU A 828 1.30 0.06 5.21
CA LEU A 828 0.15 -0.67 5.74
C LEU A 828 -1.10 -0.48 4.86
N CYS A 829 -1.34 0.73 4.36
CA CYS A 829 -2.44 0.99 3.43
C CYS A 829 -2.27 0.26 2.09
N GLY A 830 -1.06 0.27 1.52
CA GLY A 830 -0.73 -0.52 0.33
C GLY A 830 -0.94 -2.02 0.56
N TYR A 831 -0.54 -2.53 1.73
CA TYR A 831 -0.75 -3.93 2.12
C TYR A 831 -2.24 -4.28 2.25
N VAL A 832 -3.03 -3.43 2.91
CA VAL A 832 -4.47 -3.64 3.08
C VAL A 832 -5.16 -3.66 1.71
N HIS A 833 -4.86 -2.71 0.82
CA HIS A 833 -5.42 -2.69 -0.54
C HIS A 833 -5.04 -3.93 -1.38
N TYR A 834 -3.80 -4.41 -1.24
CA TYR A 834 -3.37 -5.66 -1.86
C TYR A 834 -4.14 -6.87 -1.31
N SER A 835 -4.34 -6.92 0.01
CA SER A 835 -5.04 -8.02 0.69
C SER A 835 -6.55 -8.06 0.40
N THR A 836 -7.19 -6.90 0.19
CA THR A 836 -8.62 -6.83 -0.14
C THR A 836 -8.89 -7.18 -1.60
N ARG A 837 -7.98 -6.83 -2.52
CA ARG A 837 -8.09 -7.18 -3.95
C ARG A 837 -7.84 -8.66 -4.25
N SER A 838 -7.14 -9.37 -3.36
CA SER A 838 -6.90 -10.81 -3.46
C SER A 838 -8.05 -11.69 -2.95
N SER A 839 -9.20 -11.11 -2.54
CA SER A 839 -10.42 -11.88 -2.28
C SER A 839 -11.16 -12.26 -3.58
N PRO A 840 -11.64 -13.51 -3.73
CA PRO A 840 -11.89 -14.14 -5.02
C PRO A 840 -13.31 -13.88 -5.53
N SER A 841 -13.53 -12.82 -6.31
CA SER A 841 -14.79 -12.65 -7.05
C SER A 841 -14.61 -12.11 -8.46
N ARG A 842 -13.67 -12.69 -9.23
CA ARG A 842 -13.72 -12.71 -10.71
C ARG A 842 -12.78 -13.80 -11.22
N LYS A 843 -13.34 -15.00 -11.42
CA LYS A 843 -12.66 -16.10 -12.11
C LYS A 843 -12.55 -15.76 -13.60
N GLN A 844 -11.31 -15.64 -14.09
CA GLN A 844 -10.91 -16.25 -15.35
C GLN A 844 -9.38 -16.48 -15.30
N PRO A 845 -8.92 -17.74 -15.28
CA PRO A 845 -7.49 -18.05 -15.33
C PRO A 845 -7.09 -18.22 -16.79
N ASN A 846 -6.02 -17.55 -17.23
CA ASN A 846 -5.14 -18.08 -18.25
C ASN A 846 -3.72 -17.65 -17.90
N PHE A 847 -2.99 -18.62 -17.34
CA PHE A 847 -1.56 -18.54 -17.06
C PHE A 847 -0.80 -18.39 -18.39
N GLN A 848 0.02 -17.34 -18.49
CA GLN A 848 1.23 -17.35 -19.32
C GLN A 848 2.44 -17.19 -18.39
N PRO A 849 3.49 -18.01 -18.55
CA PRO A 849 4.61 -18.04 -17.61
C PRO A 849 5.67 -16.99 -17.98
N TRP A 850 6.18 -16.31 -16.96
CA TRP A 850 7.49 -15.65 -16.96
C TRP A 850 7.73 -14.57 -18.01
N ASN A 851 7.05 -13.44 -17.84
CA ASN A 851 7.61 -12.14 -18.21
C ASN A 851 7.57 -11.26 -16.96
N ILE A 852 8.71 -10.66 -16.60
CA ILE A 852 8.85 -9.74 -15.46
C ILE A 852 8.05 -8.47 -15.81
N SER A 853 6.74 -8.49 -15.56
CA SER A 853 5.83 -7.37 -15.80
C SER A 853 5.46 -6.70 -14.47
N MET A 854 5.79 -5.42 -14.38
CA MET A 854 5.92 -4.58 -13.19
C MET A 854 4.61 -4.19 -12.46
N ASP A 855 3.51 -4.96 -12.58
CA ASP A 855 2.18 -4.34 -12.41
C ASP A 855 1.28 -4.90 -11.29
N GLU A 856 1.45 -6.13 -10.79
CA GLU A 856 0.61 -6.60 -9.66
C GLU A 856 1.36 -7.37 -8.54
N SER A 857 2.58 -7.87 -8.78
CA SER A 857 3.37 -8.63 -7.80
C SER A 857 4.40 -7.80 -7.01
N GLU A 858 4.57 -6.51 -7.34
CA GLU A 858 5.69 -5.67 -6.87
C GLU A 858 5.24 -4.39 -6.13
N TRP A 859 4.01 -4.35 -5.60
CA TRP A 859 3.50 -3.21 -4.82
C TRP A 859 4.42 -2.82 -3.65
N TRP A 860 5.22 -3.76 -3.15
CA TRP A 860 6.12 -3.59 -2.02
C TRP A 860 7.45 -2.90 -2.38
N ILE A 861 7.86 -2.84 -3.66
CA ILE A 861 9.15 -2.29 -4.08
C ILE A 861 9.23 -0.78 -3.79
N PHE A 862 8.19 -0.03 -4.18
CA PHE A 862 8.16 1.41 -3.96
C PHE A 862 8.13 1.78 -2.47
N PRO A 863 7.23 1.22 -1.63
CA PRO A 863 7.26 1.40 -0.19
C PRO A 863 8.58 0.95 0.48
N ALA A 864 9.17 -0.17 0.06
CA ALA A 864 10.45 -0.63 0.60
C ALA A 864 11.61 0.32 0.24
N GLY A 865 11.63 0.84 -0.99
CA GLY A 865 12.57 1.87 -1.42
C GLY A 865 12.42 3.16 -0.61
N LEU A 866 11.18 3.57 -0.31
CA LEU A 866 10.92 4.72 0.56
C LEU A 866 11.45 4.50 1.98
N VAL A 867 11.26 3.31 2.57
CA VAL A 867 11.82 2.99 3.89
C VAL A 867 13.34 3.14 3.86
N LEU A 868 14.03 2.62 2.83
CA LEU A 868 15.48 2.74 2.71
C LEU A 868 15.94 4.21 2.61
N CYS A 869 15.26 5.01 1.78
CA CYS A 869 15.53 6.45 1.66
C CYS A 869 15.33 7.17 3.01
N LYS A 870 14.28 6.84 3.76
CA LYS A 870 14.04 7.42 5.09
C LYS A 870 15.11 7.04 6.10
N LEU A 871 15.67 5.82 6.03
CA LEU A 871 16.77 5.44 6.91
C LEU A 871 18.02 6.26 6.66
N LEU A 872 18.36 6.51 5.39
CA LEU A 872 19.46 7.41 5.01
C LEU A 872 19.20 8.84 5.49
N GLN A 873 18.00 9.37 5.22
CA GLN A 873 17.58 10.68 5.69
C GLN A 873 17.66 10.82 7.21
N SER A 874 17.19 9.81 7.95
CA SER A 874 17.18 9.83 9.41
C SER A 874 18.58 10.00 9.99
N ARG A 875 19.59 9.37 9.38
CA ARG A 875 21.00 9.49 9.79
C ARG A 875 21.55 10.89 9.55
N LEU A 876 21.24 11.49 8.40
CA LEU A 876 21.66 12.85 8.05
C LEU A 876 21.05 13.89 9.01
N ILE A 877 19.76 13.74 9.32
CA ILE A 877 19.10 14.59 10.33
C ILE A 877 19.78 14.41 11.68
N ASN A 878 20.06 13.18 12.12
CA ASN A 878 20.69 12.93 13.41
C ASN A 878 22.09 13.55 13.55
N TRP A 879 22.89 13.56 12.47
CA TRP A 879 24.16 14.29 12.44
C TRP A 879 23.96 15.79 12.58
N HIS A 880 22.95 16.36 11.93
CA HIS A 880 22.62 17.78 12.07
C HIS A 880 22.23 18.12 13.51
N VAL A 881 21.33 17.34 14.10
CA VAL A 881 20.89 17.54 15.49
C VAL A 881 22.05 17.44 16.47
N ALA A 882 22.97 16.48 16.27
CA ALA A 882 24.15 16.33 17.12
C ALA A 882 25.08 17.55 17.06
N ASN A 883 25.31 18.11 15.86
CA ASN A 883 26.10 19.32 15.69
C ASN A 883 25.44 20.56 16.32
N GLN A 884 24.10 20.63 16.35
CA GLN A 884 23.40 21.75 16.96
C GLN A 884 23.46 21.73 18.49
N GLU A 885 23.34 20.56 19.11
CA GLU A 885 23.38 20.41 20.57
C GLU A 885 24.79 20.59 21.15
N ILE A 886 25.83 20.17 20.43
CA ILE A 886 27.21 20.21 20.89
C ILE A 886 28.07 20.97 19.87
N GLN A 887 28.40 22.22 20.18
CA GLN A 887 29.12 23.14 19.28
C GLN A 887 30.64 23.15 19.50
N ASP A 888 31.17 22.27 20.35
CA ASP A 888 32.60 22.22 20.65
C ASP A 888 33.39 21.60 19.50
N ARG A 889 34.28 22.39 18.89
CA ARG A 889 35.14 21.96 17.76
C ARG A 889 36.24 21.00 18.18
N SER A 890 36.62 20.97 19.45
CA SER A 890 37.67 20.08 19.96
C SER A 890 37.28 18.59 19.87
N LEU A 891 35.98 18.28 19.85
CA LEU A 891 35.45 16.91 19.74
C LEU A 891 35.74 16.23 18.39
N TYR A 892 36.17 17.01 17.39
CA TYR A 892 36.54 16.50 16.07
C TYR A 892 38.03 16.13 15.97
N SER A 893 38.82 16.41 17.01
CA SER A 893 40.21 15.98 17.09
C SER A 893 40.29 14.51 17.52
N ASN A 894 41.04 13.71 16.76
CA ASN A 894 41.37 12.33 17.14
C ASN A 894 42.53 12.24 18.16
N ASP A 895 43.21 13.36 18.43
CA ASP A 895 44.37 13.42 19.32
C ASP A 895 43.96 13.83 20.74
N PHE A 896 44.33 13.00 21.71
CA PHE A 896 44.02 13.13 23.13
C PHE A 896 44.60 14.41 23.74
N GLU A 897 45.85 14.73 23.43
CA GLU A 897 46.50 15.93 23.95
C GLU A 897 45.88 17.20 23.36
N LEU A 898 45.48 17.14 22.09
CA LEU A 898 44.89 18.25 21.35
C LEU A 898 43.44 18.52 21.80
N PHE A 899 42.70 17.49 22.23
CA PHE A 899 41.40 17.64 22.88
C PHE A 899 41.49 18.44 24.18
N TRP A 900 42.48 18.16 25.03
CA TRP A 900 42.62 18.85 26.33
C TRP A 900 43.38 20.18 26.28
N ARG A 901 44.31 20.38 25.33
CA ARG A 901 45.18 21.58 25.23
C ARG A 901 44.63 22.73 24.37
N SER A 902 43.62 22.50 23.54
CA SER A 902 43.06 23.50 22.62
C SER A 902 42.28 24.59 23.35
#